data_AF-A0A812QDQ4-F1
#
_entry.id   AF-A0A812QDQ4-F1
#
_cell.length_a   1.000
_cell.length_b   1.000
_cell.length_c   1.000
_cell.angle_alpha   90.00
_cell.angle_beta   90.00
_cell.angle_gamma   90.00
#
_symmetry.space_group_name_H-M   'P 1'
#
loop_
_entity.id
_entity.type
_entity.pdbx_description
1 polymer ?
#
loop_
_entity_poly.entity_id
_entity_poly.type
_entity_poly.pdbx_seq_one_letter_code
_entity_poly.pdbx_strand_id
1 'polypeptide(L)'
;MPDAEEAVRVIANQTAARPVILLGHSAGGHLALLLGAGMATHADPIVEAVVALSPIARLARYGAGDNSCQKMVRRFMGGQPADLPDAYRCADPVNLTPHPLTVVLSGEADTIVPSVFSDLDGASRVMVAGASLMAREDEQSYPPSVLAMDRDDPLAGYRLQFDLPTGMAYFDGNSLGALSHEARRRVAQTTEVEWGASLIGGWNDHDWIGLTRVAGELIAPVIGAGPDQVLVADSISVNLFKLLCVALRLRPGRTRILTDTANFPTDQYIAQGLVDLLGPERALLEALPLDDIPAALDESVALVMLSHVDYRTGRLHDMSGLTAAAHECGALILWDLAHSAGALPLGLDADQVDLAVGCGYKYLNGGPGAPAFLYVAKRHQDLARQPLQGWMGHAEPFAFESEYRPAEGIERFASGTPPILSLAALHAALQVFDNLDMRMVRDKSMALGSLCQALIESKPVLGTLTLVSPSLPEQRGSQLSYRHPDAYQICQALIKNGVVVDFRAPDILRIGFAPLYLRYADVWRLVEALESVISTDAHLVKTTMAQIAEQISTDIRQALKADELDLPSLPEVALRIRDEAQSRNVSAVSLSKVVGEDPALAAQLVKTANSPMFMAARPIDDLAQAISRLGVEYAANIVTGLAMNHMFQATSELIDNKMREVWKTSTDVAAWSAVLAKRFTKLRPDQATLAGLTHSIGVLPILSWAEENDDLLNDSKTLDRVIESIHPVIGTMILMRWNFAEEIISVPEGYMSPIRQGTDVDYVDLVSAALLLVNRAGPDTPLCDEPWADAPVFARIGIDLSMDALPLQKLTEQVVALITGSGRGLGREHALLLASRGCKIIVNDPGIAYDGSGNAQHQVADEVVDEIRASGGEAVANYDSVEQGQAIIEAGLQAFGRIDIVINNAGIITPQTWSELTLESWQKTIDVNLTGVFSVMQAAWPVLVEQGYGRCVVTASPAIYGAGVAAYAASKAGVIGLANSLQFEARKLKLDIKCNVIVPQANTRMVQDLNANISASRVAKGKSELKRAPAEILDRMGPEKVSAMVAWLAHSECQSEAKIFEAGAGYFAQLNWARSAPLFATEKEGVEGAPLPEHIRDGQATLHDFAAGDMPRSGDGAMGSPNALEWVFGHLKSNK
;
A
#
# COMPACT_ATOMS: atom_id res chain seq x y z
N MET A 1 38.40 -7.29 61.14
CA MET A 1 39.48 -8.30 60.99
C MET A 1 40.37 -7.87 59.83
N PRO A 2 41.70 -8.09 59.87
CA PRO A 2 42.66 -7.61 58.88
C PRO A 2 42.67 -8.40 57.53
N ASP A 3 41.78 -9.37 57.33
CA ASP A 3 41.96 -10.43 56.33
C ASP A 3 41.52 -10.13 54.88
N ALA A 4 41.05 -8.91 54.57
CA ALA A 4 40.65 -8.58 53.19
C ALA A 4 41.86 -8.24 52.29
N GLU A 5 42.87 -7.55 52.83
CA GLU A 5 44.07 -7.19 52.07
C GLU A 5 45.01 -8.39 51.83
N GLU A 6 45.06 -9.35 52.76
CA GLU A 6 45.92 -10.53 52.63
C GLU A 6 45.34 -11.56 51.64
N ALA A 7 44.01 -11.71 51.57
CA ALA A 7 43.35 -12.53 50.55
C ALA A 7 43.54 -11.99 49.13
N VAL A 8 43.51 -10.66 48.95
CA VAL A 8 43.74 -10.00 47.65
C VAL A 8 45.19 -10.16 47.19
N ARG A 9 46.18 -10.10 48.10
CA ARG A 9 47.60 -10.31 47.79
C ARG A 9 47.93 -11.76 47.41
N VAL A 10 47.26 -12.75 48.00
CA VAL A 10 47.48 -14.17 47.67
C VAL A 10 46.94 -14.53 46.28
N ILE A 11 45.81 -13.94 45.88
CA ILE A 11 45.17 -14.21 44.58
C ILE A 11 45.88 -13.50 43.43
N ALA A 12 46.35 -12.26 43.65
CA ALA A 12 47.08 -11.50 42.63
C ALA A 12 48.45 -12.11 42.24
N ASN A 13 49.04 -12.94 43.10
CA ASN A 13 50.36 -13.55 42.87
C ASN A 13 50.31 -14.97 42.26
N GLN A 14 49.14 -15.59 42.07
CA GLN A 14 49.04 -16.99 41.60
C GLN A 14 48.48 -17.17 40.18
N THR A 15 47.96 -16.13 39.53
CA THR A 15 47.41 -16.22 38.16
C THR A 15 47.99 -15.15 37.24
N ALA A 16 48.51 -15.57 36.08
CA ALA A 16 49.10 -14.66 35.08
C ALA A 16 48.09 -13.74 34.36
N ALA A 17 46.79 -13.87 34.68
CA ALA A 17 45.71 -12.99 34.20
C ALA A 17 45.17 -12.16 35.38
N ARG A 18 45.02 -10.85 35.18
CA ARG A 18 44.56 -9.89 36.20
C ARG A 18 43.05 -10.04 36.43
N PRO A 19 42.57 -10.34 37.65
CA PRO A 19 41.13 -10.40 37.95
C PRO A 19 40.56 -9.01 38.29
N VAL A 20 39.29 -8.80 37.97
CA VAL A 20 38.48 -7.65 38.44
C VAL A 20 37.78 -8.06 39.74
N ILE A 21 37.93 -7.27 40.81
CA ILE A 21 37.34 -7.53 42.13
C ILE A 21 36.33 -6.43 42.45
N LEU A 22 35.09 -6.82 42.75
CA LEU A 22 34.03 -5.90 43.21
C LEU A 22 33.82 -6.07 44.72
N LEU A 23 33.89 -4.97 45.47
CA LEU A 23 33.65 -4.93 46.91
C LEU A 23 32.39 -4.10 47.21
N GLY A 24 31.38 -4.72 47.82
CA GLY A 24 30.19 -4.05 48.32
C GLY A 24 30.21 -3.90 49.84
N HIS A 25 29.75 -2.76 50.37
CA HIS A 25 29.56 -2.54 51.80
C HIS A 25 28.08 -2.44 52.15
N SER A 26 27.66 -3.17 53.18
CA SER A 26 26.37 -3.00 53.85
C SER A 26 26.57 -3.06 55.37
N ALA A 27 25.64 -2.53 56.16
CA ALA A 27 25.73 -2.42 57.62
C ALA A 27 25.75 -3.77 58.39
N GLY A 28 25.86 -4.92 57.71
CA GLY A 28 25.89 -6.25 58.31
C GLY A 28 26.97 -7.23 57.79
N GLY A 29 27.87 -6.81 56.90
CA GLY A 29 28.96 -7.66 56.40
C GLY A 29 29.43 -7.31 54.98
N HIS A 30 30.66 -7.72 54.64
CA HIS A 30 31.28 -7.50 53.33
C HIS A 30 31.01 -8.68 52.39
N LEU A 31 30.58 -8.38 51.16
CA LEU A 31 30.45 -9.37 50.08
C LEU A 31 31.58 -9.11 49.07
N ALA A 32 32.42 -10.12 48.81
CA ALA A 32 33.45 -10.09 47.78
C ALA A 32 33.07 -11.08 46.68
N LEU A 33 32.94 -10.60 45.44
CA LEU A 33 32.63 -11.41 44.26
C LEU A 33 33.88 -11.47 43.37
N LEU A 34 34.35 -12.69 43.11
CA LEU A 34 35.49 -12.97 42.24
C LEU A 34 34.96 -13.49 40.89
N LEU A 35 35.23 -12.76 39.81
CA LEU A 35 34.91 -13.20 38.45
C LEU A 35 36.18 -13.76 37.80
N GLY A 36 36.20 -15.07 37.55
CA GLY A 36 37.32 -15.76 36.88
C GLY A 36 37.14 -15.75 35.36
N ALA A 37 38.18 -15.37 34.63
CA ALA A 37 38.21 -15.43 33.17
C ALA A 37 38.50 -16.87 32.70
N GLY A 38 37.50 -17.53 32.10
CA GLY A 38 37.67 -18.78 31.37
C GLY A 38 38.09 -18.51 29.92
N MET A 39 39.06 -19.29 29.42
CA MET A 39 39.63 -19.16 28.08
C MET A 39 38.59 -19.34 26.95
N ALA A 40 38.42 -18.33 26.12
CA ALA A 40 37.94 -18.46 24.73
C ALA A 40 38.51 -17.29 23.89
N THR A 41 39.05 -17.62 22.73
CA THR A 41 39.66 -16.70 21.77
C THR A 41 38.59 -16.07 20.88
N HIS A 42 38.61 -14.73 20.79
CA HIS A 42 37.75 -13.81 20.03
C HIS A 42 36.54 -13.23 20.76
N ALA A 43 36.42 -11.89 20.66
CA ALA A 43 35.42 -10.96 21.20
C ALA A 43 35.64 -10.43 22.64
N ASP A 44 35.16 -9.19 22.82
CA ASP A 44 35.48 -8.20 23.85
C ASP A 44 34.96 -8.59 25.27
N PRO A 45 35.83 -8.77 26.29
CA PRO A 45 35.45 -9.29 27.60
C PRO A 45 34.61 -8.34 28.47
N ILE A 46 34.31 -7.13 28.00
CA ILE A 46 33.48 -6.14 28.73
C ILE A 46 31.98 -6.41 28.52
N VAL A 47 31.59 -6.97 27.37
CA VAL A 47 30.18 -7.19 27.03
C VAL A 47 29.59 -8.34 27.86
N GLU A 48 30.34 -9.41 28.12
CA GLU A 48 29.86 -10.53 28.96
C GLU A 48 29.64 -10.13 30.43
N ALA A 49 30.44 -9.21 30.97
CA ALA A 49 30.29 -8.72 32.34
C ALA A 49 29.00 -7.90 32.54
N VAL A 50 28.56 -7.18 31.51
CA VAL A 50 27.31 -6.39 31.52
C VAL A 50 26.09 -7.29 31.33
N VAL A 51 26.20 -8.35 30.51
CA VAL A 51 25.13 -9.34 30.30
C VAL A 51 24.87 -10.16 31.57
N ALA A 52 25.89 -10.45 32.37
CA ALA A 52 25.73 -11.17 33.64
C ALA A 52 25.05 -10.35 34.78
N LEU A 53 24.99 -9.03 34.68
CA LEU A 53 24.38 -8.14 35.69
C LEU A 53 22.87 -7.90 35.48
N SER A 54 22.35 -8.15 34.28
CA SER A 54 20.94 -7.98 33.93
C SER A 54 19.94 -8.84 34.74
N PRO A 55 20.24 -10.12 35.09
CA PRO A 55 19.32 -10.94 35.89
C PRO A 55 19.25 -10.51 37.35
N ILE A 56 20.36 -10.04 37.93
CA ILE A 56 20.45 -9.65 39.36
C ILE A 56 19.74 -8.31 39.60
N ALA A 57 19.82 -7.37 38.64
CA ALA A 57 19.10 -6.10 38.71
C ALA A 57 17.57 -6.28 38.58
N ARG A 58 17.09 -7.35 37.92
CA ARG A 58 15.65 -7.68 37.82
C ARG A 58 15.07 -8.29 39.10
N LEU A 59 15.89 -8.93 39.94
CA LEU A 59 15.45 -9.53 41.20
C LEU A 59 15.01 -8.50 42.26
N ALA A 60 15.49 -7.25 42.15
CA ALA A 60 15.15 -6.18 43.11
C ALA A 60 13.75 -5.55 42.91
N ARG A 61 12.96 -5.97 41.91
CA ARG A 61 11.66 -5.35 41.57
C ARG A 61 10.40 -6.16 41.95
N TYR A 62 10.52 -7.38 42.47
CA TYR A 62 9.35 -8.21 42.80
C TYR A 62 8.91 -8.01 44.26
N GLY A 63 7.78 -7.32 44.45
CA GLY A 63 7.08 -7.17 45.72
C GLY A 63 6.37 -8.46 46.16
N ALA A 64 6.14 -8.56 47.47
CA ALA A 64 5.76 -9.77 48.19
C ALA A 64 4.58 -10.58 47.58
N GLY A 65 4.81 -11.88 47.35
CA GLY A 65 3.75 -12.88 47.17
C GLY A 65 3.84 -13.75 45.91
N ASP A 66 4.73 -13.47 44.96
CA ASP A 66 4.69 -14.14 43.66
C ASP A 66 5.65 -15.35 43.53
N ASN A 67 5.09 -16.52 43.20
CA ASN A 67 5.80 -17.79 42.98
C ASN A 67 6.66 -17.81 41.69
N SER A 68 6.75 -16.69 40.99
CA SER A 68 7.51 -16.48 39.74
C SER A 68 9.03 -16.65 39.92
N CYS A 69 9.60 -16.24 41.06
CA CYS A 69 11.03 -16.43 41.34
C CYS A 69 11.41 -17.93 41.41
N GLN A 70 10.59 -18.76 42.04
CA GLN A 70 10.85 -20.20 42.15
C GLN A 70 10.68 -20.94 40.81
N LYS A 71 9.76 -20.48 39.94
CA LYS A 71 9.62 -20.99 38.57
C LYS A 71 10.80 -20.62 37.67
N MET A 72 11.37 -19.42 37.83
CA MET A 72 12.50 -18.95 37.02
C MET A 72 13.80 -19.66 37.41
N VAL A 73 14.04 -19.90 38.70
CA VAL A 73 15.20 -20.69 39.19
C VAL A 73 15.11 -22.16 38.77
N ARG A 74 13.90 -22.76 38.77
CA ARG A 74 13.68 -24.13 38.22
C ARG A 74 14.04 -24.24 36.73
N ARG A 75 13.84 -23.16 35.97
CA ARG A 75 14.09 -23.13 34.52
C ARG A 75 15.57 -22.95 34.18
N PHE A 76 16.36 -22.31 35.05
CA PHE A 76 17.78 -22.05 34.83
C PHE A 76 18.73 -23.13 35.40
N MET A 77 18.34 -23.88 36.44
CA MET A 77 19.26 -24.77 37.18
C MET A 77 18.90 -26.27 37.10
N GLY A 78 17.81 -26.66 36.45
CA GLY A 78 17.57 -28.06 36.04
C GLY A 78 17.48 -29.14 37.15
N GLY A 79 17.05 -28.82 38.38
CA GLY A 79 16.97 -29.78 39.51
C GLY A 79 15.74 -29.63 40.41
N GLN A 80 15.41 -30.70 41.17
CA GLN A 80 14.28 -30.73 42.13
C GLN A 80 14.57 -29.90 43.40
N PRO A 81 13.55 -29.33 44.08
CA PRO A 81 13.72 -28.28 45.09
C PRO A 81 14.37 -28.69 46.42
N ALA A 82 14.67 -29.97 46.62
CA ALA A 82 15.13 -30.50 47.91
C ALA A 82 16.65 -30.36 48.14
N ASP A 83 17.43 -30.01 47.10
CA ASP A 83 18.90 -30.02 47.14
C ASP A 83 19.55 -28.63 47.24
N LEU A 84 18.77 -27.57 47.56
CA LEU A 84 19.32 -26.22 47.72
C LEU A 84 19.88 -26.00 49.14
N PRO A 85 21.12 -25.47 49.30
CA PRO A 85 21.70 -25.15 50.61
C PRO A 85 20.87 -24.11 51.39
N ASP A 86 20.86 -24.20 52.73
CA ASP A 86 20.05 -23.38 53.64
C ASP A 86 20.20 -21.85 53.48
N ALA A 87 21.26 -21.37 52.81
CA ALA A 87 21.48 -19.96 52.50
C ALA A 87 20.43 -19.33 51.54
N TYR A 88 19.58 -20.14 50.89
CA TYR A 88 18.56 -19.68 49.95
C TYR A 88 17.12 -19.70 50.50
N ARG A 89 16.92 -19.98 51.80
CA ARG A 89 15.61 -19.85 52.46
C ARG A 89 15.45 -18.42 52.97
N CYS A 90 14.65 -17.62 52.27
CA CYS A 90 14.42 -16.21 52.57
C CYS A 90 13.76 -16.04 53.97
N ALA A 91 14.42 -15.29 54.86
CA ALA A 91 13.85 -14.76 56.09
C ALA A 91 13.39 -13.30 55.85
N ASP A 92 12.37 -12.88 56.60
CA ASP A 92 11.48 -11.72 56.40
C ASP A 92 12.06 -10.40 55.84
N PRO A 93 11.25 -9.61 55.09
CA PRO A 93 11.70 -8.42 54.40
C PRO A 93 11.75 -7.19 55.33
N VAL A 94 12.94 -6.59 55.49
CA VAL A 94 13.09 -5.26 56.11
C VAL A 94 13.71 -4.29 55.11
N ASN A 95 13.05 -3.14 54.94
CA ASN A 95 13.40 -1.92 54.20
C ASN A 95 14.87 -1.80 53.73
N LEU A 96 15.07 -1.83 52.41
CA LEU A 96 16.32 -1.37 51.78
C LEU A 96 16.09 0.01 51.15
N THR A 97 16.68 1.05 51.74
CA THR A 97 16.88 2.36 51.10
C THR A 97 18.13 2.33 50.22
N PRO A 98 18.14 3.00 49.04
CA PRO A 98 19.26 2.92 48.11
C PRO A 98 20.44 3.78 48.59
N HIS A 99 21.59 3.15 48.79
CA HIS A 99 22.88 3.83 49.00
C HIS A 99 23.75 3.72 47.74
N PRO A 100 24.63 4.71 47.48
CA PRO A 100 25.46 4.73 46.27
C PRO A 100 26.53 3.63 46.28
N LEU A 101 26.61 2.87 45.20
CA LEU A 101 27.70 1.95 44.90
C LEU A 101 28.98 2.74 44.56
N THR A 102 30.10 2.40 45.18
CA THR A 102 31.42 2.95 44.82
C THR A 102 32.20 1.89 44.04
N VAL A 103 32.59 2.19 42.81
CA VAL A 103 33.46 1.35 41.98
C VAL A 103 34.89 1.88 42.09
N VAL A 104 35.84 1.04 42.55
CA VAL A 104 37.27 1.39 42.59
C VAL A 104 37.99 0.56 41.54
N LEU A 105 38.59 1.23 40.56
CA LEU A 105 39.49 0.63 39.58
C LEU A 105 40.93 0.90 40.01
N SER A 106 41.70 -0.14 40.35
CA SER A 106 43.11 0.01 40.73
C SER A 106 43.98 0.15 39.48
N GLY A 107 44.61 1.30 39.29
CA GLY A 107 45.75 1.50 38.38
C GLY A 107 46.79 2.39 39.06
N GLU A 108 48.04 1.92 39.17
CA GLU A 108 49.16 2.70 39.71
C GLU A 108 49.70 3.69 38.68
N ALA A 109 49.82 4.97 39.07
CA ALA A 109 51.09 5.70 39.12
C ALA A 109 50.89 7.10 39.77
N ASP A 110 51.37 7.23 41.01
CA ASP A 110 51.88 8.43 41.68
C ASP A 110 51.41 9.83 41.23
N THR A 111 50.37 10.36 41.89
CA THR A 111 50.40 11.72 42.49
C THR A 111 49.18 11.92 43.39
N ILE A 112 49.38 11.79 44.70
CA ILE A 112 48.41 12.24 45.71
C ILE A 112 48.65 13.73 45.93
N VAL A 113 47.72 14.59 45.51
CA VAL A 113 47.60 15.97 46.01
C VAL A 113 46.32 16.06 46.82
N PRO A 114 46.40 16.15 48.17
CA PRO A 114 45.22 16.20 49.02
C PRO A 114 44.89 17.65 49.37
N SER A 115 44.07 18.33 48.56
CA SER A 115 43.35 19.53 49.00
C SER A 115 42.40 20.03 47.91
N VAL A 116 41.15 19.55 47.85
CA VAL A 116 39.91 20.33 47.57
C VAL A 116 38.72 19.36 47.80
N PHE A 117 38.40 19.01 49.04
CA PHE A 117 37.06 18.48 49.40
C PHE A 117 36.77 18.78 50.87
N SER A 118 36.65 20.06 51.15
CA SER A 118 35.86 20.56 52.27
C SER A 118 35.10 21.76 51.74
N ASP A 119 33.78 21.73 51.87
CA ASP A 119 32.81 22.79 51.55
C ASP A 119 32.21 22.75 50.14
N LEU A 120 31.27 21.82 49.92
CA LEU A 120 30.09 22.06 49.07
C LEU A 120 28.86 21.39 49.69
N ASP A 121 27.99 22.22 50.27
CA ASP A 121 26.63 21.89 50.71
C ASP A 121 25.69 21.62 49.51
N GLY A 122 24.54 21.04 49.81
CA GLY A 122 23.56 20.48 48.88
C GLY A 122 23.24 21.29 47.61
N ALA A 123 22.99 20.55 46.53
CA ALA A 123 22.64 21.00 45.19
C ALA A 123 23.77 21.70 44.41
N SER A 124 24.79 20.95 43.99
CA SER A 124 25.68 21.30 42.87
C SER A 124 26.42 20.07 42.33
N ARG A 125 26.61 20.07 41.01
CA ARG A 125 27.13 19.00 40.13
C ARG A 125 28.46 18.39 40.58
N VAL A 126 28.61 17.07 40.39
CA VAL A 126 29.89 16.48 40.00
C VAL A 126 29.85 16.26 38.49
N MET A 127 30.38 17.22 37.73
CA MET A 127 30.96 16.90 36.43
C MET A 127 32.25 16.15 36.74
N VAL A 128 32.22 14.82 36.67
CA VAL A 128 33.48 14.08 36.49
C VAL A 128 33.96 14.49 35.11
N ALA A 129 35.21 14.94 35.03
CA ALA A 129 35.90 15.22 33.78
C ALA A 129 35.96 13.94 32.93
N GLY A 130 34.88 13.67 32.20
CA GLY A 130 34.79 12.70 31.11
C GLY A 130 35.37 13.24 29.80
N ALA A 131 36.19 14.29 29.87
CA ALA A 131 36.85 14.88 28.71
C ALA A 131 38.07 14.08 28.22
N SER A 132 38.33 12.88 28.75
CA SER A 132 39.56 12.12 28.39
C SER A 132 39.37 10.62 28.14
N LEU A 133 38.15 10.08 28.11
CA LEU A 133 37.93 8.64 27.92
C LEU A 133 36.94 8.25 26.80
N MET A 134 36.43 9.21 26.03
CA MET A 134 35.59 8.95 24.84
C MET A 134 36.26 9.30 23.50
N ALA A 135 37.59 9.30 23.45
CA ALA A 135 38.33 9.45 22.21
C ALA A 135 39.56 8.52 22.22
N ARG A 136 39.38 7.28 21.76
CA ARG A 136 40.47 6.45 21.24
C ARG A 136 39.97 5.56 20.09
N GLU A 137 39.33 6.19 19.11
CA GLU A 137 39.53 5.81 17.71
C GLU A 137 40.39 6.93 17.12
N ASP A 138 41.64 6.61 16.78
CA ASP A 138 42.73 7.46 16.25
C ASP A 138 42.43 8.97 16.07
N GLU A 139 42.51 9.76 17.17
CA GLU A 139 42.66 11.23 17.09
C GLU A 139 43.92 11.65 16.31
N GLN A 140 44.84 10.72 16.01
CA GLN A 140 46.01 10.94 15.16
C GLN A 140 45.68 11.07 13.66
N SER A 141 44.46 10.78 13.22
CA SER A 141 44.07 10.78 11.79
C SER A 141 43.40 12.07 11.29
N TYR A 142 42.99 12.98 12.18
CA TYR A 142 42.31 14.22 11.81
C TYR A 142 43.26 15.45 11.82
N PRO A 143 43.06 16.43 10.93
CA PRO A 143 43.85 17.66 10.95
C PRO A 143 43.69 18.42 12.28
N PRO A 144 44.79 18.95 12.87
CA PRO A 144 44.72 19.74 14.10
C PRO A 144 43.77 20.95 14.03
N SER A 145 43.58 21.53 12.84
CA SER A 145 42.64 22.63 12.61
C SER A 145 41.19 22.20 12.79
N VAL A 146 40.80 21.01 12.33
CA VAL A 146 39.44 20.48 12.47
C VAL A 146 39.15 20.11 13.93
N LEU A 147 40.10 19.47 14.60
CA LEU A 147 39.99 19.14 16.03
C LEU A 147 39.89 20.40 16.91
N ALA A 148 40.59 21.47 16.55
CA ALA A 148 40.44 22.75 17.22
C ALA A 148 39.03 23.34 17.06
N MET A 149 38.42 23.24 15.88
CA MET A 149 37.03 23.68 15.65
C MET A 149 36.03 22.90 16.51
N ASP A 150 36.21 21.58 16.68
CA ASP A 150 35.36 20.76 17.56
C ASP A 150 35.57 21.08 19.05
N ARG A 151 36.81 21.33 19.47
CA ARG A 151 37.11 21.73 20.86
C ARG A 151 36.50 23.10 21.19
N ASP A 152 36.51 24.01 20.24
CA ASP A 152 36.05 25.39 20.41
C ASP A 152 34.55 25.56 20.06
N ASP A 153 33.86 24.46 19.71
CA ASP A 153 32.43 24.43 19.39
C ASP A 153 31.56 24.61 20.66
N PRO A 154 30.80 25.72 20.78
CA PRO A 154 29.96 25.95 21.94
C PRO A 154 28.74 25.00 22.01
N LEU A 155 28.41 24.30 20.93
CA LEU A 155 27.31 23.33 20.88
C LEU A 155 27.78 21.87 21.08
N ALA A 156 29.08 21.63 21.31
CA ALA A 156 29.62 20.26 21.40
C ALA A 156 28.91 19.39 22.45
N GLY A 157 28.50 19.99 23.58
CA GLY A 157 27.78 19.29 24.65
C GLY A 157 26.38 18.81 24.28
N TYR A 158 25.73 19.39 23.26
CA TYR A 158 24.40 18.97 22.83
C TYR A 158 24.41 17.59 22.16
N ARG A 159 25.52 17.19 21.53
CA ARG A 159 25.65 15.87 20.90
C ARG A 159 25.42 14.73 21.90
N LEU A 160 25.79 14.93 23.17
CA LEU A 160 25.64 13.94 24.24
C LEU A 160 24.17 13.69 24.64
N GLN A 161 23.22 14.41 24.07
CA GLN A 161 21.78 14.18 24.28
C GLN A 161 21.18 13.23 23.24
N PHE A 162 21.96 12.84 22.23
CA PHE A 162 21.50 12.03 21.09
C PHE A 162 22.13 10.64 21.09
N ASP A 163 21.31 9.67 20.72
CA ASP A 163 21.72 8.29 20.48
C ASP A 163 22.18 8.12 19.04
N LEU A 164 23.49 8.27 18.82
CA LEU A 164 24.11 8.07 17.52
C LEU A 164 24.88 6.75 17.49
N PRO A 165 24.73 5.92 16.43
CA PRO A 165 25.54 4.72 16.27
C PRO A 165 27.04 5.03 16.25
N THR A 166 27.82 4.22 16.96
CA THR A 166 29.28 4.32 16.96
C THR A 166 29.81 4.18 15.53
N GLY A 167 30.76 5.04 15.15
CA GLY A 167 31.34 4.99 13.82
C GLY A 167 30.44 5.51 12.70
N MET A 168 29.29 6.15 12.97
CA MET A 168 28.45 6.78 11.94
C MET A 168 28.59 8.31 11.91
N ALA A 169 28.69 8.87 10.70
CA ALA A 169 28.56 10.31 10.43
C ALA A 169 27.24 10.58 9.71
N TYR A 170 26.27 11.21 10.39
CA TYR A 170 24.87 11.29 9.95
C TYR A 170 24.49 12.67 9.43
N PHE A 171 24.55 12.86 8.10
CA PHE A 171 24.24 14.09 7.37
C PHE A 171 22.84 14.09 6.72
N ASP A 172 21.88 13.33 7.28
CA ASP A 172 20.49 13.31 6.79
C ASP A 172 19.47 13.79 7.85
N GLY A 173 19.94 14.58 8.83
CA GLY A 173 19.10 15.22 9.84
C GLY A 173 18.03 16.18 9.28
N ASN A 174 18.25 16.65 8.05
CA ASN A 174 17.29 17.47 7.32
C ASN A 174 16.17 16.64 6.66
N SER A 175 16.21 15.31 6.78
CA SER A 175 15.16 14.38 6.35
C SER A 175 14.55 13.67 7.56
N LEU A 176 15.38 13.15 8.47
CA LEU A 176 14.97 12.55 9.74
C LEU A 176 15.98 12.92 10.83
N GLY A 177 15.54 13.61 11.89
CA GLY A 177 16.39 13.97 13.01
C GLY A 177 16.79 12.78 13.87
N ALA A 178 17.95 12.88 14.53
CA ALA A 178 18.48 11.81 15.38
C ALA A 178 17.65 11.61 16.66
N LEU A 179 17.57 10.38 17.15
CA LEU A 179 16.86 10.06 18.40
C LEU A 179 17.57 10.70 19.60
N SER A 180 16.82 11.43 20.44
CA SER A 180 17.31 11.91 21.73
C SER A 180 17.04 10.91 22.86
N HIS A 181 17.91 10.92 23.88
CA HIS A 181 17.73 10.10 25.09
C HIS A 181 16.38 10.40 25.77
N GLU A 182 15.99 11.67 25.76
CA GLU A 182 14.74 12.14 26.36
C GLU A 182 13.51 11.66 25.60
N ALA A 183 13.53 11.69 24.26
CA ALA A 183 12.45 11.14 23.46
C ALA A 183 12.27 9.63 23.71
N ARG A 184 13.38 8.86 23.74
CA ARG A 184 13.33 7.43 24.08
C ARG A 184 12.71 7.18 25.46
N ARG A 185 13.19 7.91 26.47
CA ARG A 185 12.70 7.80 27.85
C ARG A 185 11.22 8.15 27.95
N ARG A 186 10.79 9.23 27.30
CA ARG A 186 9.41 9.70 27.31
C ARG A 186 8.45 8.71 26.66
N VAL A 187 8.83 8.10 25.54
CA VAL A 187 8.01 7.06 24.89
C VAL A 187 7.86 5.84 25.80
N ALA A 188 8.95 5.35 26.40
CA ALA A 188 8.88 4.24 27.35
C ALA A 188 7.96 4.56 28.55
N GLN A 189 8.08 5.75 29.14
CA GLN A 189 7.19 6.20 30.21
C GLN A 189 5.72 6.25 29.77
N THR A 190 5.46 6.79 28.58
CA THR A 190 4.09 6.92 28.04
C THR A 190 3.47 5.54 27.80
N THR A 191 4.23 4.58 27.26
CA THR A 191 3.73 3.22 26.98
C THR A 191 3.59 2.39 28.25
N GLU A 192 4.63 2.34 29.09
CA GLU A 192 4.69 1.43 30.24
C GLU A 192 3.85 1.93 31.43
N VAL A 193 3.82 3.24 31.67
CA VAL A 193 3.18 3.84 32.86
C VAL A 193 1.88 4.53 32.50
N GLU A 194 1.91 5.51 31.60
CA GLU A 194 0.73 6.34 31.34
C GLU A 194 -0.38 5.52 30.69
N TRP A 195 -0.06 4.83 29.59
CA TRP A 195 -1.00 3.92 28.93
C TRP A 195 -1.13 2.59 29.67
N GLY A 196 -0.01 1.89 29.91
CA GLY A 196 -0.02 0.54 30.48
C GLY A 196 -0.69 0.44 31.85
N ALA A 197 -0.49 1.43 32.73
CA ALA A 197 -1.07 1.41 34.07
C ALA A 197 -2.35 2.25 34.21
N SER A 198 -2.44 3.41 33.53
CA SER A 198 -3.57 4.34 33.72
C SER A 198 -4.68 4.16 32.68
N LEU A 199 -4.40 3.49 31.55
CA LEU A 199 -5.34 3.28 30.44
C LEU A 199 -6.05 4.59 30.04
N ILE A 200 -7.38 4.60 29.99
CA ILE A 200 -8.19 5.77 29.68
C ILE A 200 -7.98 6.92 30.68
N GLY A 201 -7.51 6.63 31.90
CA GLY A 201 -7.15 7.62 32.91
C GLY A 201 -6.07 8.59 32.42
N GLY A 202 -5.21 8.19 31.49
CA GLY A 202 -4.13 9.04 30.97
C GLY A 202 -4.59 10.32 30.29
N TRP A 203 -5.83 10.38 29.78
CA TRP A 203 -6.41 11.64 29.28
C TRP A 203 -6.48 12.73 30.34
N ASN A 204 -6.67 12.36 31.61
CA ASN A 204 -6.80 13.29 32.73
C ASN A 204 -5.54 13.30 33.59
N ASP A 205 -5.07 12.12 34.00
CA ASP A 205 -3.98 11.97 34.96
C ASP A 205 -2.63 12.44 34.40
N HIS A 206 -2.44 12.36 33.07
CA HIS A 206 -1.20 12.71 32.36
C HIS A 206 -1.40 13.81 31.30
N ASP A 207 -2.56 14.47 31.30
CA ASP A 207 -2.94 15.58 30.41
C ASP A 207 -2.61 15.34 28.91
N TRP A 208 -2.96 14.15 28.39
CA TRP A 208 -2.79 13.85 26.97
C TRP A 208 -3.56 14.81 26.06
N ILE A 209 -4.63 15.43 26.56
CA ILE A 209 -5.42 16.42 25.83
C ILE A 209 -4.58 17.68 25.56
N GLY A 210 -3.91 18.21 26.58
CA GLY A 210 -3.12 19.43 26.49
C GLY A 210 -1.80 19.29 25.72
N LEU A 211 -1.35 18.06 25.45
CA LEU A 211 -0.01 17.80 24.91
C LEU A 211 0.24 18.44 23.53
N THR A 212 -0.79 18.59 22.70
CA THR A 212 -0.71 19.23 21.36
C THR A 212 -0.36 20.72 21.47
N ARG A 213 -0.99 21.41 22.44
CA ARG A 213 -0.74 22.82 22.76
C ARG A 213 0.63 22.98 23.43
N VAL A 214 0.94 22.15 24.43
CA VAL A 214 2.23 22.24 25.14
C VAL A 214 3.42 22.02 24.20
N ALA A 215 3.32 21.06 23.27
CA ALA A 215 4.36 20.88 22.25
C ALA A 215 4.44 22.09 21.30
N GLY A 216 3.32 22.73 20.97
CA GLY A 216 3.29 23.98 20.19
C GLY A 216 4.00 25.13 20.90
N GLU A 217 3.80 25.28 22.22
CA GLU A 217 4.48 26.30 23.03
C GLU A 217 6.00 26.14 23.07
N LEU A 218 6.51 24.90 22.98
CA LEU A 218 7.96 24.66 22.86
C LEU A 218 8.51 25.04 21.48
N ILE A 219 7.69 24.94 20.41
CA ILE A 219 8.07 25.32 19.05
C ILE A 219 8.00 26.85 18.85
N ALA A 220 7.03 27.52 19.48
CA ALA A 220 6.78 28.95 19.33
C ALA A 220 8.06 29.83 19.42
N PRO A 221 8.90 29.74 20.47
CA PRO A 221 10.13 30.52 20.55
C PRO A 221 11.17 30.13 19.49
N VAL A 222 11.22 28.86 19.05
CA VAL A 222 12.14 28.37 18.01
C VAL A 222 11.85 29.02 16.65
N ILE A 223 10.58 29.33 16.38
CA ILE A 223 10.16 29.97 15.14
C ILE A 223 9.90 31.48 15.28
N GLY A 224 10.11 32.06 16.47
CA GLY A 224 9.88 33.48 16.71
C GLY A 224 8.39 33.87 16.66
N ALA A 225 7.51 32.98 17.14
CA ALA A 225 6.09 33.21 17.34
C ALA A 225 5.79 33.47 18.83
N GLY A 226 4.79 34.31 19.10
CA GLY A 226 4.24 34.51 20.43
C GLY A 226 3.46 33.29 20.96
N PRO A 227 3.07 33.32 22.25
CA PRO A 227 2.29 32.25 22.87
C PRO A 227 0.92 32.09 22.20
N ASP A 228 0.36 30.88 22.24
CA ASP A 228 -0.93 30.50 21.67
C ASP A 228 -1.05 30.77 20.16
N GLN A 229 0.05 30.67 19.40
CA GLN A 229 0.05 30.82 17.94
C GLN A 229 0.47 29.56 17.19
N VAL A 230 0.91 28.51 17.89
CA VAL A 230 1.41 27.26 17.31
C VAL A 230 0.65 26.07 17.90
N LEU A 231 0.27 25.13 17.05
CA LEU A 231 -0.35 23.87 17.47
C LEU A 231 0.35 22.70 16.77
N VAL A 232 0.66 21.65 17.52
CA VAL A 232 1.16 20.39 16.97
C VAL A 232 -0.02 19.45 16.73
N ALA A 233 -0.27 19.11 15.47
CA ALA A 233 -1.35 18.22 15.07
C ALA A 233 -1.12 17.67 13.65
N ASP A 234 -1.66 16.49 13.39
CA ASP A 234 -1.74 15.88 12.06
C ASP A 234 -0.39 15.81 11.30
N SER A 235 -0.44 15.78 9.97
CA SER A 235 0.73 15.86 9.08
C SER A 235 0.83 17.23 8.41
N ILE A 236 1.99 17.52 7.82
CA ILE A 236 2.23 18.79 7.11
C ILE A 236 1.19 19.02 6.00
N SER A 237 0.86 17.96 5.25
CA SER A 237 -0.10 17.99 4.16
C SER A 237 -1.53 18.30 4.63
N VAL A 238 -1.94 17.74 5.78
CA VAL A 238 -3.26 18.01 6.38
C VAL A 238 -3.32 19.45 6.89
N ASN A 239 -2.26 19.92 7.55
CA ASN A 239 -2.19 21.29 8.04
C ASN A 239 -2.14 22.32 6.90
N LEU A 240 -1.41 22.04 5.83
CA LEU A 240 -1.43 22.83 4.60
C LEU A 240 -2.85 22.97 4.06
N PHE A 241 -3.59 21.86 3.92
CA PHE A 241 -4.98 21.90 3.45
C PHE A 241 -5.86 22.79 4.33
N LYS A 242 -5.74 22.68 5.66
CA LYS A 242 -6.46 23.54 6.62
C LYS A 242 -6.15 25.01 6.41
N LEU A 243 -4.85 25.35 6.33
CA LEU A 243 -4.37 26.72 6.23
C LEU A 243 -4.68 27.37 4.87
N LEU A 244 -4.61 26.61 3.77
CA LEU A 244 -5.04 27.08 2.45
C LEU A 244 -6.53 27.46 2.43
N CYS A 245 -7.39 26.62 3.01
CA CYS A 245 -8.82 26.91 3.14
C CYS A 245 -9.07 28.14 4.02
N VAL A 246 -8.29 28.30 5.09
CA VAL A 246 -8.36 29.48 5.97
C VAL A 246 -7.98 30.75 5.22
N ALA A 247 -6.88 30.73 4.46
CA ALA A 247 -6.41 31.88 3.68
C ALA A 247 -7.47 32.35 2.67
N LEU A 248 -8.03 31.43 1.88
CA LEU A 248 -9.09 31.74 0.92
C LEU A 248 -10.33 32.34 1.59
N ARG A 249 -10.72 31.84 2.77
CA ARG A 249 -11.86 32.38 3.54
C ARG A 249 -11.58 33.76 4.12
N LEU A 250 -10.34 34.05 4.52
CA LEU A 250 -9.90 35.35 5.02
C LEU A 250 -9.75 36.42 3.91
N ARG A 251 -9.79 36.00 2.64
CA ARG A 251 -9.68 36.88 1.46
C ARG A 251 -10.83 36.64 0.47
N PRO A 252 -12.09 36.92 0.88
CA PRO A 252 -13.24 36.72 0.02
C PRO A 252 -13.13 37.55 -1.27
N GLY A 253 -13.44 36.92 -2.41
CA GLY A 253 -13.37 37.55 -3.74
C GLY A 253 -11.99 37.46 -4.42
N ARG A 254 -10.96 36.99 -3.73
CA ARG A 254 -9.63 36.69 -4.29
C ARG A 254 -9.48 35.18 -4.41
N THR A 255 -8.95 34.71 -5.54
CA THR A 255 -8.93 33.27 -5.86
C THR A 255 -7.56 32.72 -6.21
N ARG A 256 -6.59 33.57 -6.58
CA ARG A 256 -5.26 33.12 -7.00
C ARG A 256 -4.38 32.73 -5.82
N ILE A 257 -3.76 31.57 -5.92
CA ILE A 257 -2.73 31.04 -5.02
C ILE A 257 -1.45 30.98 -5.84
N LEU A 258 -0.45 31.77 -5.47
CA LEU A 258 0.87 31.75 -6.11
C LEU A 258 1.81 30.81 -5.34
N THR A 259 2.58 30.00 -6.05
CA THR A 259 3.64 29.14 -5.47
C THR A 259 4.87 29.12 -6.37
N ASP A 260 6.01 28.69 -5.84
CA ASP A 260 7.19 28.41 -6.65
C ASP A 260 7.04 27.08 -7.41
N THR A 261 7.44 27.04 -8.68
CA THR A 261 7.60 25.81 -9.48
C THR A 261 8.51 24.77 -8.83
N ALA A 262 9.53 25.21 -8.08
CA ALA A 262 10.46 24.34 -7.38
C ALA A 262 10.01 23.98 -5.96
N ASN A 263 8.83 24.44 -5.51
CA ASN A 263 8.30 24.15 -4.19
C ASN A 263 8.12 22.63 -3.97
N PHE A 264 8.13 22.19 -2.72
CA PHE A 264 8.08 20.77 -2.40
C PHE A 264 6.79 20.12 -2.96
N PRO A 265 6.84 18.87 -3.47
CA PRO A 265 5.71 18.29 -4.19
C PRO A 265 4.40 18.24 -3.40
N THR A 266 4.44 17.92 -2.09
CA THR A 266 3.20 17.82 -1.30
C THR A 266 2.45 19.14 -1.21
N ASP A 267 3.15 20.28 -1.17
CA ASP A 267 2.57 21.61 -1.10
C ASP A 267 1.75 21.89 -2.36
N GLN A 268 2.36 21.63 -3.52
CA GLN A 268 1.71 21.79 -4.82
C GLN A 268 0.54 20.83 -4.99
N TYR A 269 0.70 19.56 -4.60
CA TYR A 269 -0.36 18.55 -4.71
C TYR A 269 -1.57 18.87 -3.84
N ILE A 270 -1.36 19.35 -2.61
CA ILE A 270 -2.44 19.74 -1.72
C ILE A 270 -3.16 20.99 -2.23
N ALA A 271 -2.43 21.98 -2.75
CA ALA A 271 -3.04 23.15 -3.38
C ALA A 271 -3.82 22.79 -4.65
N GLN A 272 -3.29 21.88 -5.48
CA GLN A 272 -3.97 21.39 -6.68
C GLN A 272 -5.26 20.63 -6.32
N GLY A 273 -5.19 19.71 -5.36
CA GLY A 273 -6.37 18.98 -4.89
C GLY A 273 -7.45 19.90 -4.31
N LEU A 274 -7.05 20.99 -3.63
CA LEU A 274 -7.99 22.01 -3.16
C LEU A 274 -8.63 22.77 -4.31
N VAL A 275 -7.87 23.15 -5.33
CA VAL A 275 -8.39 23.82 -6.54
C VAL A 275 -9.39 22.92 -7.26
N ASP A 276 -9.08 21.64 -7.41
CA ASP A 276 -9.98 20.65 -8.02
C ASP A 276 -11.28 20.49 -7.23
N LEU A 277 -11.19 20.52 -5.90
CA LEU A 277 -12.35 20.43 -5.00
C LEU A 277 -13.26 21.67 -5.08
N LEU A 278 -12.69 22.87 -5.12
CA LEU A 278 -13.46 24.12 -5.07
C LEU A 278 -13.93 24.61 -6.44
N GLY A 279 -13.22 24.22 -7.50
CA GLY A 279 -13.38 24.67 -8.87
C GLY A 279 -12.70 26.01 -9.16
N PRO A 280 -12.46 26.34 -10.45
CA PRO A 280 -11.64 27.48 -10.87
C PRO A 280 -12.24 28.85 -10.53
N GLU A 281 -13.55 28.91 -10.26
CA GLU A 281 -14.22 30.15 -9.83
C GLU A 281 -13.90 30.53 -8.37
N ARG A 282 -13.38 29.59 -7.57
CA ARG A 282 -13.15 29.76 -6.13
C ARG A 282 -11.70 29.65 -5.71
N ALA A 283 -10.87 28.93 -6.47
CA ALA A 283 -9.43 28.87 -6.28
C ALA A 283 -8.73 28.62 -7.61
N LEU A 284 -7.57 29.23 -7.82
CA LEU A 284 -6.71 29.02 -8.97
C LEU A 284 -5.26 28.94 -8.49
N LEU A 285 -4.59 27.82 -8.74
CA LEU A 285 -3.17 27.65 -8.43
C LEU A 285 -2.32 28.08 -9.62
N GLU A 286 -1.30 28.89 -9.36
CA GLU A 286 -0.34 29.34 -10.35
C GLU A 286 1.08 29.13 -9.80
N ALA A 287 1.83 28.25 -10.45
CA ALA A 287 3.22 27.97 -10.11
C ALA A 287 4.15 28.75 -11.04
N LEU A 288 5.00 29.59 -10.47
CA LEU A 288 5.94 30.47 -11.19
C LEU A 288 7.36 30.24 -10.66
N PRO A 289 8.42 30.51 -11.44
CA PRO A 289 9.75 30.64 -10.86
C PRO A 289 9.73 31.67 -9.71
N LEU A 290 10.39 31.38 -8.59
CA LEU A 290 10.39 32.24 -7.41
C LEU A 290 10.66 33.73 -7.72
N ASP A 291 11.63 34.00 -8.59
CA ASP A 291 12.05 35.37 -8.95
C ASP A 291 10.95 36.14 -9.72
N ASP A 292 9.96 35.45 -10.29
CA ASP A 292 8.82 36.04 -11.02
C ASP A 292 7.61 36.32 -10.11
N ILE A 293 7.57 35.75 -8.89
CA ILE A 293 6.43 35.88 -7.97
C ILE A 293 6.15 37.35 -7.62
N PRO A 294 7.15 38.20 -7.25
CA PRO A 294 6.88 39.60 -6.94
C PRO A 294 6.18 40.37 -8.08
N ALA A 295 6.49 40.03 -9.33
CA ALA A 295 5.90 40.68 -10.50
C ALA A 295 4.46 40.19 -10.80
N ALA A 296 4.08 39.01 -10.31
CA ALA A 296 2.75 38.42 -10.47
C ALA A 296 1.77 38.81 -9.36
N LEU A 297 2.22 39.53 -8.33
CA LEU A 297 1.38 40.01 -7.24
C LEU A 297 0.44 41.13 -7.70
N ASP A 298 -0.85 40.93 -7.49
CA ASP A 298 -1.89 41.91 -7.76
C ASP A 298 -3.09 41.73 -6.79
N GLU A 299 -4.13 42.53 -6.99
CA GLU A 299 -5.33 42.53 -6.16
C GLU A 299 -6.21 41.27 -6.26
N SER A 300 -5.93 40.36 -7.21
CA SER A 300 -6.64 39.08 -7.36
C SER A 300 -5.99 37.93 -6.57
N VAL A 301 -4.76 38.12 -6.10
CA VAL A 301 -4.01 37.13 -5.32
C VAL A 301 -4.55 37.06 -3.90
N ALA A 302 -5.00 35.86 -3.50
CA ALA A 302 -5.46 35.57 -2.16
C ALA A 302 -4.31 35.15 -1.24
N LEU A 303 -3.39 34.34 -1.75
CA LEU A 303 -2.33 33.71 -0.98
C LEU A 303 -1.06 33.51 -1.81
N VAL A 304 0.09 33.72 -1.18
CA VAL A 304 1.40 33.25 -1.64
C VAL A 304 1.82 32.08 -0.73
N MET A 305 2.11 30.91 -1.30
CA MET A 305 2.50 29.69 -0.57
C MET A 305 3.91 29.27 -0.99
N LEU A 306 4.87 29.28 -0.05
CA LEU A 306 6.28 29.04 -0.36
C LEU A 306 6.98 28.23 0.72
N SER A 307 7.92 27.37 0.32
CA SER A 307 8.95 26.85 1.22
C SER A 307 9.95 27.95 1.55
N HIS A 308 10.30 28.13 2.82
CA HIS A 308 11.32 29.13 3.20
C HIS A 308 12.73 28.72 2.77
N VAL A 309 13.01 27.41 2.78
CA VAL A 309 14.25 26.83 2.27
C VAL A 309 13.89 25.76 1.25
N ASP A 310 14.40 25.90 0.02
CA ASP A 310 14.24 24.89 -1.04
C ASP A 310 14.85 23.55 -0.60
N TYR A 311 14.06 22.49 -0.60
CA TYR A 311 14.47 21.17 -0.11
C TYR A 311 15.59 20.52 -0.94
N ARG A 312 15.72 20.87 -2.24
CA ARG A 312 16.73 20.33 -3.16
C ARG A 312 17.98 21.18 -3.15
N THR A 313 17.84 22.49 -3.36
CA THR A 313 18.99 23.39 -3.55
C THR A 313 19.48 23.97 -2.23
N GLY A 314 18.65 23.96 -1.20
CA GLY A 314 18.93 24.64 0.05
C GLY A 314 18.85 26.16 -0.05
N ARG A 315 18.42 26.75 -1.18
CA ARG A 315 18.28 28.20 -1.35
C ARG A 315 17.33 28.75 -0.29
N LEU A 316 17.79 29.77 0.43
CA LEU A 316 17.01 30.51 1.43
C LEU A 316 16.21 31.60 0.71
N HIS A 317 14.91 31.69 0.98
CA HIS A 317 14.03 32.72 0.40
C HIS A 317 13.88 33.89 1.37
N ASP A 318 13.72 35.11 0.83
CA ASP A 318 13.56 36.32 1.64
C ASP A 318 12.17 36.37 2.28
N MET A 319 12.04 35.78 3.47
CA MET A 319 10.78 35.72 4.21
C MET A 319 10.19 37.11 4.44
N SER A 320 11.01 38.05 4.91
CA SER A 320 10.58 39.39 5.28
C SER A 320 10.11 40.18 4.05
N GLY A 321 10.93 40.22 2.99
CA GLY A 321 10.63 40.95 1.76
C GLY A 321 9.41 40.39 1.01
N LEU A 322 9.30 39.07 0.87
CA LEU A 322 8.17 38.44 0.18
C LEU A 322 6.86 38.54 0.98
N THR A 323 6.93 38.49 2.32
CA THR A 323 5.76 38.72 3.18
C THR A 323 5.26 40.16 3.04
N ALA A 324 6.17 41.14 3.10
CA ALA A 324 5.81 42.55 2.89
C ALA A 324 5.19 42.79 1.50
N ALA A 325 5.79 42.24 0.44
CA ALA A 325 5.27 42.38 -0.93
C ALA A 325 3.87 41.77 -1.09
N ALA A 326 3.62 40.58 -0.50
CA ALA A 326 2.28 39.96 -0.52
C ALA A 326 1.25 40.84 0.21
N HIS A 327 1.63 41.45 1.33
CA HIS A 327 0.74 42.34 2.09
C HIS A 327 0.42 43.64 1.36
N GLU A 328 1.37 44.21 0.61
CA GLU A 328 1.17 45.44 -0.18
C GLU A 328 0.04 45.31 -1.20
N CYS A 329 -0.15 44.13 -1.82
CA CYS A 329 -1.26 43.88 -2.73
C CYS A 329 -2.52 43.32 -2.03
N GLY A 330 -2.46 43.11 -0.71
CA GLY A 330 -3.53 42.58 0.12
C GLY A 330 -3.64 41.05 0.16
N ALA A 331 -2.68 40.31 -0.41
CA ALA A 331 -2.59 38.86 -0.28
C ALA A 331 -2.14 38.46 1.15
N LEU A 332 -2.36 37.19 1.49
CA LEU A 332 -1.73 36.55 2.66
C LEU A 332 -0.48 35.79 2.24
N ILE A 333 0.35 35.40 3.20
CA ILE A 333 1.47 34.47 2.97
C ILE A 333 1.40 33.23 3.87
N LEU A 334 1.74 32.07 3.29
CA LEU A 334 1.93 30.81 4.00
C LEU A 334 3.35 30.30 3.74
N TRP A 335 4.12 30.14 4.82
CA TRP A 335 5.46 29.59 4.78
C TRP A 335 5.52 28.12 5.21
N ASP A 336 6.06 27.25 4.38
CA ASP A 336 6.54 25.93 4.81
C ASP A 336 7.95 26.07 5.40
N LEU A 337 8.07 25.66 6.67
CA LEU A 337 9.24 25.76 7.53
C LEU A 337 9.93 24.40 7.76
N ALA A 338 9.59 23.36 7.01
CA ALA A 338 10.12 22.01 7.20
C ALA A 338 11.65 21.94 7.16
N HIS A 339 12.29 22.77 6.33
CA HIS A 339 13.76 22.89 6.24
C HIS A 339 14.34 24.11 7.00
N SER A 340 13.54 24.76 7.84
CA SER A 340 13.91 25.98 8.57
C SER A 340 13.81 25.85 10.09
N ALA A 341 12.68 25.36 10.60
CA ALA A 341 12.44 25.25 12.04
C ALA A 341 13.47 24.30 12.67
N GLY A 342 14.12 24.75 13.75
CA GLY A 342 15.21 24.02 14.40
C GLY A 342 16.58 24.11 13.71
N ALA A 343 16.69 24.83 12.57
CA ALA A 343 17.95 25.00 11.84
C ALA A 343 18.34 26.47 11.61
N LEU A 344 17.37 27.37 11.55
CA LEU A 344 17.56 28.80 11.28
C LEU A 344 16.92 29.65 12.40
N PRO A 345 17.46 30.83 12.72
CA PRO A 345 16.72 31.83 13.45
C PRO A 345 15.56 32.32 12.58
N LEU A 346 14.36 32.30 13.14
CA LEU A 346 13.14 32.76 12.48
C LEU A 346 12.46 33.82 13.34
N GLY A 347 11.68 34.70 12.71
CA GLY A 347 10.93 35.75 13.38
C GLY A 347 9.53 35.88 12.80
N LEU A 348 8.69 34.85 12.91
CA LEU A 348 7.37 34.88 12.26
C LEU A 348 6.52 36.10 12.64
N ASP A 349 6.48 36.48 13.93
CA ASP A 349 5.75 37.68 14.35
C ASP A 349 6.47 38.97 13.90
N ALA A 350 7.80 38.99 13.95
CA ALA A 350 8.60 40.15 13.54
C ALA A 350 8.44 40.45 12.04
N ASP A 351 8.44 39.41 11.22
CA ASP A 351 8.23 39.45 9.76
C ASP A 351 6.75 39.50 9.37
N GLN A 352 5.83 39.55 10.35
CA GLN A 352 4.39 39.59 10.12
C GLN A 352 3.87 38.41 9.29
N VAL A 353 4.44 37.22 9.40
CA VAL A 353 3.92 36.02 8.70
C VAL A 353 2.47 35.75 9.12
N ASP A 354 1.60 35.41 8.15
CA ASP A 354 0.18 35.15 8.41
C ASP A 354 -0.07 33.71 8.87
N LEU A 355 0.46 32.75 8.11
CA LEU A 355 0.29 31.33 8.29
C LEU A 355 1.64 30.63 8.07
N ALA A 356 1.89 29.54 8.79
CA ALA A 356 3.04 28.70 8.52
C ALA A 356 2.78 27.26 8.91
N VAL A 357 3.57 26.35 8.36
CA VAL A 357 3.51 24.92 8.66
C VAL A 357 4.94 24.38 8.76
N GLY A 358 5.13 23.28 9.47
CA GLY A 358 6.39 22.56 9.43
C GLY A 358 6.26 21.15 10.02
N CYS A 359 7.27 20.32 9.81
CA CYS A 359 7.30 18.96 10.31
C CYS A 359 8.04 18.84 11.65
N GLY A 360 7.58 17.95 12.53
CA GLY A 360 8.27 17.64 13.79
C GLY A 360 9.48 16.71 13.66
N TYR A 361 9.63 16.01 12.54
CA TYR A 361 10.56 14.87 12.43
C TYR A 361 11.93 15.19 11.82
N LYS A 362 12.16 16.39 11.26
CA LYS A 362 13.46 16.81 10.67
C LYS A 362 14.39 17.37 11.75
N TYR A 363 14.81 18.62 11.62
CA TYR A 363 15.70 19.28 12.59
C TYR A 363 15.11 19.41 14.00
N LEU A 364 13.80 19.26 14.18
CA LEU A 364 13.14 19.20 15.48
C LEU A 364 13.27 17.82 16.17
N ASN A 365 13.78 16.80 15.48
CA ASN A 365 14.18 15.49 16.03
C ASN A 365 13.06 14.69 16.72
N GLY A 366 11.79 14.91 16.35
CA GLY A 366 10.65 14.25 17.00
C GLY A 366 10.47 12.76 16.71
N GLY A 367 11.29 12.18 15.83
CA GLY A 367 11.21 10.78 15.41
C GLY A 367 10.36 10.54 14.15
N PRO A 368 10.35 9.31 13.61
CA PRO A 368 9.74 8.99 12.32
C PRO A 368 8.23 9.24 12.34
N GLY A 369 7.74 10.07 11.42
CA GLY A 369 6.32 10.41 11.34
C GLY A 369 5.80 11.26 12.50
N ALA A 370 6.68 11.91 13.27
CA ALA A 370 6.26 12.83 14.33
C ALA A 370 5.28 13.88 13.79
N PRO A 371 4.22 14.22 14.55
CA PRO A 371 3.20 15.18 14.11
C PRO A 371 3.80 16.50 13.63
N ALA A 372 3.15 17.10 12.65
CA ALA A 372 3.50 18.42 12.16
C ALA A 372 3.03 19.51 13.12
N PHE A 373 3.50 20.73 12.89
CA PHE A 373 2.94 21.92 13.52
C PHE A 373 2.33 22.85 12.47
N LEU A 374 1.35 23.63 12.91
CA LEU A 374 0.81 24.77 12.18
C LEU A 374 0.96 26.02 13.04
N TYR A 375 1.17 27.15 12.38
CA TYR A 375 1.17 28.48 12.97
C TYR A 375 0.07 29.31 12.31
N VAL A 376 -0.67 30.05 13.14
CA VAL A 376 -1.64 31.04 12.69
C VAL A 376 -1.43 32.30 13.50
N ALA A 377 -1.12 33.40 12.81
CA ALA A 377 -0.91 34.69 13.44
C ALA A 377 -2.11 35.07 14.32
N LYS A 378 -1.86 35.60 15.52
CA LYS A 378 -2.92 35.93 16.50
C LYS A 378 -4.05 36.76 15.88
N ARG A 379 -3.69 37.73 15.03
CA ARG A 379 -4.60 38.62 14.29
C ARG A 379 -5.62 37.91 13.38
N HIS A 380 -5.37 36.66 12.98
CA HIS A 380 -6.24 35.89 12.10
C HIS A 380 -7.10 34.85 12.83
N GLN A 381 -6.72 34.44 14.04
CA GLN A 381 -7.31 33.27 14.72
C GLN A 381 -8.82 33.41 14.92
N ASP A 382 -9.30 34.57 15.36
CA ASP A 382 -10.73 34.81 15.66
C ASP A 382 -11.64 34.62 14.44
N LEU A 383 -11.16 35.04 13.26
CA LEU A 383 -11.87 34.97 11.99
C LEU A 383 -11.60 33.67 11.23
N ALA A 384 -10.46 33.04 11.47
CA ALA A 384 -10.06 31.82 10.78
C ALA A 384 -11.00 30.66 11.12
N ARG A 385 -11.42 29.95 10.07
CA ARG A 385 -12.26 28.75 10.15
C ARG A 385 -11.69 27.69 9.23
N GLN A 386 -11.07 26.68 9.82
CA GLN A 386 -10.56 25.51 9.10
C GLN A 386 -11.71 24.53 8.76
N PRO A 387 -11.60 23.76 7.65
CA PRO A 387 -12.70 22.94 7.13
C PRO A 387 -12.81 21.54 7.77
N LEU A 388 -11.75 21.04 8.39
CA LEU A 388 -11.67 19.72 9.04
C LEU A 388 -12.03 19.83 10.53
N GLN A 389 -13.29 20.19 10.79
CA GLN A 389 -13.81 20.40 12.14
C GLN A 389 -14.01 19.06 12.85
N GLY A 390 -13.07 18.71 13.72
CA GLY A 390 -13.15 17.52 14.55
C GLY A 390 -13.35 17.87 16.02
N TRP A 391 -13.73 16.87 16.81
CA TRP A 391 -14.12 17.03 18.21
C TRP A 391 -13.02 17.66 19.10
N MET A 392 -11.73 17.43 18.82
CA MET A 392 -10.64 18.03 19.58
C MET A 392 -10.47 19.53 19.33
N GLY A 393 -11.02 20.06 18.24
CA GLY A 393 -11.07 21.50 17.96
C GLY A 393 -12.34 22.18 18.48
N HIS A 394 -13.19 21.45 19.20
CA HIS A 394 -14.42 21.98 19.79
C HIS A 394 -14.12 22.77 21.08
N ALA A 395 -14.91 23.80 21.39
CA ALA A 395 -14.75 24.59 22.61
C ALA A 395 -14.95 23.77 23.90
N GLU A 396 -15.79 22.73 23.81
CA GLU A 396 -16.04 21.77 24.90
C GLU A 396 -16.08 20.35 24.30
N PRO A 397 -14.92 19.70 24.04
CA PRO A 397 -14.83 18.43 23.31
C PRO A 397 -15.66 17.27 23.90
N PHE A 398 -15.95 17.33 25.19
CA PHE A 398 -16.69 16.30 25.94
C PHE A 398 -18.15 16.66 26.23
N ALA A 399 -18.62 17.83 25.79
CA ALA A 399 -20.04 18.18 25.88
C ALA A 399 -20.89 17.38 24.88
N PHE A 400 -20.28 16.89 23.79
CA PHE A 400 -20.92 16.13 22.71
C PHE A 400 -22.19 16.80 22.16
N GLU A 401 -22.17 18.12 22.05
CA GLU A 401 -23.23 18.90 21.42
C GLU A 401 -23.34 18.57 19.93
N SER A 402 -24.55 18.69 19.37
CA SER A 402 -24.80 18.41 17.95
C SER A 402 -24.24 19.48 17.00
N GLU A 403 -23.98 20.68 17.50
CA GLU A 403 -23.43 21.80 16.73
C GLU A 403 -21.97 22.04 17.10
N TYR A 404 -21.11 22.23 16.08
CA TYR A 404 -19.70 22.52 16.30
C TYR A 404 -19.49 23.99 16.71
N ARG A 405 -18.97 24.20 17.92
CA ARG A 405 -18.41 25.47 18.39
C ARG A 405 -16.88 25.39 18.39
N PRO A 406 -16.16 26.22 17.62
CA PRO A 406 -14.69 26.19 17.62
C PRO A 406 -14.12 26.63 18.96
N ALA A 407 -13.05 25.98 19.42
CA ALA A 407 -12.28 26.41 20.59
C ALA A 407 -11.70 27.83 20.42
N GLU A 408 -11.30 28.45 21.53
CA GLU A 408 -10.63 29.75 21.48
C GLU A 408 -9.18 29.62 20.95
N GLY A 409 -8.67 30.68 20.32
CA GLY A 409 -7.29 30.74 19.87
C GLY A 409 -6.87 29.63 18.89
N ILE A 410 -5.67 29.08 19.08
CA ILE A 410 -5.05 28.09 18.18
C ILE A 410 -5.65 26.68 18.33
N GLU A 411 -6.33 26.35 19.43
CA GLU A 411 -6.88 25.00 19.65
C GLU A 411 -7.98 24.65 18.63
N ARG A 412 -8.67 25.63 18.04
CA ARG A 412 -9.68 25.40 16.97
C ARG A 412 -9.13 24.73 15.71
N PHE A 413 -7.81 24.68 15.56
CA PHE A 413 -7.15 24.05 14.43
C PHE A 413 -6.87 22.55 14.66
N ALA A 414 -7.11 22.04 15.87
CA ALA A 414 -7.17 20.60 16.13
C ALA A 414 -8.36 19.96 15.40
N SER A 415 -8.24 18.66 15.12
CA SER A 415 -9.27 17.88 14.45
C SER A 415 -9.58 16.59 15.22
N GLY A 416 -8.81 15.53 14.96
CA GLY A 416 -8.99 14.23 15.59
C GLY A 416 -8.18 14.07 16.87
N THR A 417 -8.33 12.90 17.47
CA THR A 417 -7.50 12.44 18.60
C THR A 417 -6.02 12.42 18.17
N PRO A 418 -5.11 13.11 18.90
CA PRO A 418 -3.70 13.15 18.52
C PRO A 418 -2.99 11.81 18.76
N PRO A 419 -1.96 11.45 17.96
CA PRO A 419 -1.17 10.24 18.16
C PRO A 419 -0.21 10.41 19.36
N ILE A 420 -0.69 10.07 20.56
CA ILE A 420 -0.04 10.38 21.84
C ILE A 420 1.42 9.91 21.93
N LEU A 421 1.76 8.72 21.44
CA LEU A 421 3.13 8.20 21.53
C LEU A 421 4.14 9.05 20.73
N SER A 422 3.82 9.33 19.46
CA SER A 422 4.67 10.17 18.59
C SER A 422 4.68 11.63 19.05
N LEU A 423 3.56 12.12 19.59
CA LEU A 423 3.47 13.47 20.15
C LEU A 423 4.31 13.61 21.43
N ALA A 424 4.31 12.59 22.29
CA ALA A 424 5.14 12.57 23.49
C ALA A 424 6.63 12.53 23.13
N ALA A 425 7.02 11.73 22.12
CA ALA A 425 8.38 11.72 21.59
C ALA A 425 8.83 13.11 21.13
N LEU A 426 8.01 13.77 20.30
CA LEU A 426 8.26 15.12 19.82
C LEU A 426 8.36 16.14 20.96
N HIS A 427 7.40 16.14 21.89
CA HIS A 427 7.41 17.01 23.06
C HIS A 427 8.73 16.91 23.84
N ALA A 428 9.22 15.69 24.08
CA ALA A 428 10.50 15.48 24.77
C ALA A 428 11.70 15.87 23.91
N ALA A 429 11.67 15.60 22.60
CA ALA A 429 12.75 16.00 21.68
C ALA A 429 12.92 17.52 21.62
N LEU A 430 11.82 18.28 21.70
CA LEU A 430 11.83 19.74 21.65
C LEU A 430 12.54 20.41 22.83
N GLN A 431 12.68 19.72 23.97
CA GLN A 431 13.36 20.24 25.16
C GLN A 431 14.84 20.57 24.91
N VAL A 432 15.46 19.98 23.86
CA VAL A 432 16.84 20.33 23.46
C VAL A 432 16.98 21.80 23.04
N PHE A 433 15.87 22.44 22.63
CA PHE A 433 15.83 23.83 22.22
C PHE A 433 15.56 24.80 23.38
N ASP A 434 15.29 24.31 24.59
CA ASP A 434 15.01 25.15 25.75
C ASP A 434 16.20 26.07 26.05
N ASN A 435 15.97 27.38 25.97
CA ASN A 435 16.98 28.43 26.16
C ASN A 435 18.17 28.37 25.17
N LEU A 436 18.04 27.64 24.05
CA LEU A 436 19.05 27.61 23.01
C LEU A 436 18.92 28.83 22.09
N ASP A 437 19.99 29.61 21.96
CA ASP A 437 20.04 30.68 20.97
C ASP A 437 20.20 30.08 19.57
N MET A 438 19.13 30.17 18.76
CA MET A 438 19.13 29.67 17.37
C MET A 438 20.19 30.33 16.48
N ARG A 439 20.75 31.49 16.86
CA ARG A 439 21.90 32.09 16.16
C ARG A 439 23.15 31.22 16.30
N MET A 440 23.38 30.59 17.46
CA MET A 440 24.52 29.66 17.63
C MET A 440 24.38 28.43 16.72
N VAL A 441 23.15 27.91 16.59
CA VAL A 441 22.83 26.80 15.68
C VAL A 441 23.13 27.21 14.24
N ARG A 442 22.70 28.41 13.84
CA ARG A 442 22.93 28.95 12.51
C ARG A 442 24.41 29.22 12.21
N ASP A 443 25.14 29.82 13.15
CA ASP A 443 26.57 30.09 12.99
C ASP A 443 27.35 28.79 12.80
N LYS A 444 27.05 27.76 13.60
CA LYS A 444 27.65 26.43 13.44
C LYS A 444 27.23 25.77 12.12
N SER A 445 25.95 25.85 11.73
CA SER A 445 25.45 25.35 10.44
C SER A 445 26.22 25.93 9.25
N MET A 446 26.39 27.26 9.23
CA MET A 446 27.15 27.95 8.19
C MET A 446 28.62 27.51 8.20
N ALA A 447 29.24 27.43 9.38
CA ALA A 447 30.63 26.98 9.52
C ALA A 447 30.85 25.53 9.03
N LEU A 448 29.96 24.60 9.39
CA LEU A 448 30.00 23.19 8.92
C LEU A 448 29.88 23.13 7.39
N GLY A 449 28.92 23.87 6.82
CA GLY A 449 28.73 23.93 5.37
C GLY A 449 29.92 24.57 4.66
N SER A 450 30.44 25.71 5.15
CA SER A 450 31.62 26.37 4.57
C SER A 450 32.86 25.49 4.63
N LEU A 451 33.06 24.76 5.74
CA LEU A 451 34.14 23.78 5.84
C LEU A 451 33.98 22.67 4.80
N CYS A 452 32.79 22.09 4.67
CA CYS A 452 32.50 21.05 3.68
C CYS A 452 32.79 21.52 2.26
N GLN A 453 32.27 22.70 1.89
CA GLN A 453 32.48 23.30 0.58
C GLN A 453 33.97 23.55 0.32
N ALA A 454 34.69 24.17 1.25
CA ALA A 454 36.13 24.45 1.09
C ALA A 454 36.96 23.17 0.95
N LEU A 455 36.64 22.11 1.71
CA LEU A 455 37.32 20.82 1.62
C LEU A 455 37.05 20.13 0.27
N ILE A 456 35.81 20.16 -0.22
CA ILE A 456 35.46 19.63 -1.55
C ILE A 456 36.21 20.39 -2.65
N GLU A 457 36.20 21.72 -2.60
CA GLU A 457 36.88 22.58 -3.58
C GLU A 457 38.41 22.41 -3.55
N SER A 458 38.99 22.05 -2.40
CA SER A 458 40.44 21.82 -2.25
C SER A 458 40.94 20.53 -2.90
N LYS A 459 40.05 19.59 -3.23
CA LYS A 459 40.41 18.25 -3.73
C LYS A 459 40.08 18.15 -5.23
N PRO A 460 41.08 18.15 -6.14
CA PRO A 460 40.84 18.18 -7.58
C PRO A 460 39.96 17.03 -8.11
N VAL A 461 40.06 15.83 -7.50
CA VAL A 461 39.26 14.67 -7.92
C VAL A 461 37.77 14.84 -7.67
N LEU A 462 37.37 15.71 -6.73
CA LEU A 462 35.98 16.04 -6.45
C LEU A 462 35.43 17.13 -7.39
N GLY A 463 36.22 17.62 -8.34
CA GLY A 463 35.80 18.62 -9.32
C GLY A 463 34.70 18.16 -10.29
N THR A 464 34.35 16.87 -10.28
CA THR A 464 33.18 16.33 -11.01
C THR A 464 31.85 16.72 -10.36
N LEU A 465 31.85 17.07 -9.07
CA LEU A 465 30.67 17.50 -8.33
C LEU A 465 30.35 18.97 -8.64
N THR A 466 29.18 19.23 -9.24
CA THR A 466 28.75 20.60 -9.54
C THR A 466 27.91 21.15 -8.39
N LEU A 467 28.37 22.20 -7.72
CA LEU A 467 27.61 22.85 -6.64
C LEU A 467 26.28 23.42 -7.17
N VAL A 468 25.17 23.00 -6.56
CA VAL A 468 23.81 23.48 -6.88
C VAL A 468 23.31 24.49 -5.85
N SER A 469 23.69 24.30 -4.59
CA SER A 469 23.36 25.26 -3.53
C SER A 469 24.03 26.62 -3.77
N PRO A 470 23.42 27.74 -3.33
CA PRO A 470 24.13 29.01 -3.27
C PRO A 470 25.47 28.88 -2.54
N SER A 471 26.54 29.41 -3.14
CA SER A 471 27.89 29.30 -2.57
C SER A 471 28.07 30.11 -1.29
N LEU A 472 27.34 31.22 -1.18
CA LEU A 472 27.32 32.07 0.00
C LEU A 472 26.47 31.42 1.11
N PRO A 473 27.04 31.13 2.30
CA PRO A 473 26.33 30.46 3.40
C PRO A 473 25.05 31.18 3.85
N GLU A 474 25.05 32.51 3.80
CA GLU A 474 23.91 33.35 4.17
C GLU A 474 22.71 33.20 3.21
N GLN A 475 22.93 32.73 1.98
CA GLN A 475 21.89 32.54 0.96
C GLN A 475 21.31 31.12 0.94
N ARG A 476 21.71 30.26 1.88
CA ARG A 476 21.23 28.88 1.97
C ARG A 476 20.86 28.47 3.40
N GLY A 477 19.97 27.48 3.50
CA GLY A 477 19.62 26.79 4.74
C GLY A 477 20.77 25.92 5.26
N SER A 478 20.43 24.94 6.11
CA SER A 478 21.42 24.08 6.77
C SER A 478 21.75 22.82 5.95
N GLN A 479 21.97 22.99 4.64
CA GLN A 479 22.35 21.92 3.72
C GLN A 479 23.26 22.41 2.59
N LEU A 480 23.92 21.47 1.91
CA LEU A 480 24.63 21.65 0.64
C LEU A 480 24.25 20.55 -0.33
N SER A 481 24.08 20.93 -1.59
CA SER A 481 23.68 20.01 -2.66
C SER A 481 24.63 20.11 -3.83
N TYR A 482 25.10 18.96 -4.30
CA TYR A 482 25.96 18.81 -5.46
C TYR A 482 25.26 17.94 -6.50
N ARG A 483 25.48 18.25 -7.78
CA ARG A 483 24.98 17.50 -8.92
C ARG A 483 26.06 16.56 -9.44
N HIS A 484 25.66 15.32 -9.70
CA HIS A 484 26.50 14.31 -10.35
C HIS A 484 25.62 13.26 -11.06
N PRO A 485 25.95 12.79 -12.27
CA PRO A 485 25.19 11.74 -12.96
C PRO A 485 24.99 10.48 -12.10
N ASP A 486 26.03 10.09 -11.37
CA ASP A 486 26.03 8.94 -10.45
C ASP A 486 25.74 9.31 -8.98
N ALA A 487 25.03 10.42 -8.73
CA ALA A 487 24.78 10.90 -7.36
C ALA A 487 24.12 9.85 -6.44
N TYR A 488 23.23 9.02 -6.99
CA TYR A 488 22.61 7.93 -6.25
C TYR A 488 23.66 6.90 -5.80
N GLN A 489 24.54 6.48 -6.70
CA GLN A 489 25.58 5.48 -6.45
C GLN A 489 26.62 6.01 -5.46
N ILE A 490 27.00 7.28 -5.59
CA ILE A 490 27.90 7.96 -4.64
C ILE A 490 27.26 7.98 -3.25
N CYS A 491 25.97 8.32 -3.15
CA CYS A 491 25.22 8.29 -1.90
C CYS A 491 25.26 6.90 -1.24
N GLN A 492 24.97 5.83 -2.00
CA GLN A 492 25.03 4.45 -1.49
C GLN A 492 26.44 4.04 -1.05
N ALA A 493 27.47 4.41 -1.81
CA ALA A 493 28.86 4.12 -1.46
C ALA A 493 29.30 4.84 -0.18
N LEU A 494 28.86 6.08 0.04
CA LEU A 494 29.09 6.81 1.29
C LEU A 494 28.40 6.14 2.49
N ILE A 495 27.12 5.73 2.32
CA ILE A 495 26.36 5.05 3.37
C ILE A 495 27.06 3.76 3.81
N LYS A 496 27.57 2.98 2.86
CA LYS A 496 28.36 1.76 3.14
C LYS A 496 29.64 2.03 3.96
N ASN A 497 30.19 3.24 3.89
CA ASN A 497 31.36 3.67 4.66
C ASN A 497 30.98 4.40 5.99
N GLY A 498 29.72 4.24 6.42
CA GLY A 498 29.20 4.85 7.65
C GLY A 498 28.96 6.36 7.54
N VAL A 499 28.85 6.90 6.33
CA VAL A 499 28.56 8.32 6.09
C VAL A 499 27.19 8.44 5.42
N VAL A 500 26.17 8.82 6.19
CA VAL A 500 24.78 8.87 5.71
C VAL A 500 24.49 10.25 5.13
N VAL A 501 24.15 10.29 3.85
CA VAL A 501 23.74 11.47 3.07
C VAL A 501 22.47 11.13 2.29
N ASP A 502 21.91 12.09 1.56
CA ASP A 502 20.63 11.93 0.86
C ASP A 502 20.76 12.09 -0.65
N PHE A 503 19.85 11.48 -1.40
CA PHE A 503 19.76 11.59 -2.85
C PHE A 503 18.43 12.23 -3.27
N ARG A 504 18.49 13.19 -4.20
CA ARG A 504 17.32 13.79 -4.83
C ARG A 504 17.37 13.61 -6.33
N ALA A 505 16.36 12.93 -6.86
CA ALA A 505 16.23 12.72 -8.28
C ALA A 505 16.23 14.06 -9.05
N PRO A 506 16.80 14.08 -10.26
CA PRO A 506 17.42 12.93 -10.94
C PRO A 506 18.88 12.65 -10.53
N ASP A 507 19.59 13.62 -9.97
CA ASP A 507 21.07 13.62 -9.98
C ASP A 507 21.71 14.49 -8.87
N ILE A 508 21.00 14.73 -7.76
CA ILE A 508 21.49 15.58 -6.65
C ILE A 508 21.92 14.70 -5.46
N LEU A 509 23.17 14.88 -5.02
CA LEU A 509 23.68 14.44 -3.72
C LEU A 509 23.48 15.58 -2.71
N ARG A 510 22.70 15.33 -1.66
CA ARG A 510 22.33 16.33 -0.65
C ARG A 510 22.96 15.97 0.70
N ILE A 511 23.61 16.96 1.30
CA ILE A 511 24.34 16.87 2.56
C ILE A 511 23.64 17.81 3.55
N GLY A 512 22.94 17.25 4.53
CA GLY A 512 22.23 17.98 5.58
C GLY A 512 23.10 18.18 6.82
N PHE A 513 23.26 19.43 7.25
CA PHE A 513 24.00 19.77 8.46
C PHE A 513 23.04 19.96 9.63
N ALA A 514 23.04 19.06 10.62
CA ALA A 514 22.32 19.21 11.87
C ALA A 514 23.29 19.60 13.00
N PRO A 515 23.38 20.90 13.36
CA PRO A 515 24.47 21.41 14.20
C PRO A 515 24.46 20.90 15.65
N LEU A 516 23.31 20.45 16.15
CA LEU A 516 23.17 19.96 17.53
C LEU A 516 24.01 18.72 17.81
N TYR A 517 24.28 17.91 16.78
CA TYR A 517 24.99 16.65 16.97
C TYR A 517 26.10 16.40 15.97
N LEU A 518 26.20 17.12 14.84
CA LEU A 518 27.35 16.98 13.93
C LEU A 518 28.60 17.71 14.46
N ARG A 519 29.74 17.06 14.26
CA ARG A 519 31.08 17.62 14.53
C ARG A 519 31.74 18.11 13.24
N TYR A 520 32.72 18.99 13.35
CA TYR A 520 33.61 19.35 12.25
C TYR A 520 34.45 18.15 11.79
N ALA A 521 34.86 17.25 12.70
CA ALA A 521 35.49 15.99 12.37
C ALA A 521 34.61 15.07 11.51
N ASP A 522 33.28 15.12 11.68
CA ASP A 522 32.35 14.35 10.84
C ASP A 522 32.35 14.91 9.40
N VAL A 523 32.51 16.23 9.23
CA VAL A 523 32.63 16.88 7.90
C VAL A 523 33.92 16.47 7.21
N TRP A 524 35.03 16.45 7.95
CA TRP A 524 36.30 15.94 7.42
C TRP A 524 36.15 14.49 6.93
N ARG A 525 35.56 13.63 7.78
CA ARG A 525 35.32 12.22 7.43
C ARG A 525 34.44 12.06 6.18
N LEU A 526 33.38 12.86 6.05
CA LEU A 526 32.53 12.88 4.87
C LEU A 526 33.35 13.19 3.61
N VAL A 527 34.20 14.21 3.64
CA VAL A 527 34.95 14.63 2.44
C VAL A 527 36.08 13.64 2.11
N GLU A 528 36.75 13.05 3.10
CA GLU A 528 37.71 11.96 2.86
C GLU A 528 37.03 10.72 2.29
N ALA A 529 35.86 10.34 2.81
CA ALA A 529 35.09 9.23 2.26
C ALA A 529 34.63 9.52 0.83
N LEU A 530 34.18 10.74 0.56
CA LEU A 530 33.79 11.19 -0.78
C LEU A 530 34.96 11.16 -1.75
N GLU A 531 36.13 11.65 -1.35
CA GLU A 531 37.36 11.57 -2.14
C GLU A 531 37.73 10.12 -2.45
N SER A 532 37.70 9.25 -1.44
CA SER A 532 37.97 7.82 -1.64
C SER A 532 36.96 7.21 -2.64
N VAL A 533 35.66 7.47 -2.46
CA VAL A 533 34.61 6.90 -3.31
C VAL A 533 34.75 7.33 -4.78
N ILE A 534 35.09 8.59 -5.03
CA ILE A 534 35.30 9.10 -6.40
C ILE A 534 36.64 8.62 -6.97
N SER A 535 37.73 8.68 -6.19
CA SER A 535 39.08 8.34 -6.68
C SER A 535 39.29 6.85 -6.94
N THR A 536 38.63 5.97 -6.18
CA THR A 536 38.72 4.51 -6.38
C THR A 536 37.61 4.00 -7.30
N ASP A 537 36.81 4.89 -7.89
CA ASP A 537 35.62 4.53 -8.64
C ASP A 537 34.68 3.59 -7.86
N ALA A 538 34.66 3.64 -6.52
CA ALA A 538 33.85 2.73 -5.70
C ALA A 538 32.33 2.92 -5.94
N HIS A 539 31.94 4.11 -6.40
CA HIS A 539 30.59 4.39 -6.88
C HIS A 539 30.30 3.78 -8.27
N LEU A 540 31.33 3.47 -9.06
CA LEU A 540 31.23 2.76 -10.35
C LEU A 540 31.49 1.26 -10.22
N VAL A 541 32.14 0.82 -9.13
CA VAL A 541 32.13 -0.57 -8.71
C VAL A 541 30.67 -0.91 -8.56
N LYS A 542 30.16 -1.67 -9.53
CA LYS A 542 28.89 -2.35 -9.41
C LYS A 542 29.02 -3.36 -8.27
N THR A 543 29.04 -2.90 -7.02
CA THR A 543 28.42 -3.64 -5.94
C THR A 543 26.93 -3.54 -6.18
N THR A 544 26.49 -4.27 -7.19
CA THR A 544 25.10 -4.55 -7.38
C THR A 544 24.60 -5.18 -6.09
N MET A 545 23.38 -4.84 -5.67
CA MET A 545 22.67 -5.61 -4.65
C MET A 545 22.63 -7.13 -4.96
N ALA A 546 22.92 -7.51 -6.21
CA ALA A 546 23.22 -8.89 -6.61
C ALA A 546 24.44 -9.50 -5.88
N GLN A 547 25.51 -8.75 -5.61
CA GLN A 547 26.69 -9.24 -4.87
C GLN A 547 26.40 -9.40 -3.37
N ILE A 548 25.54 -8.54 -2.79
CA ILE A 548 25.06 -8.69 -1.41
C ILE A 548 24.12 -9.90 -1.30
N ALA A 549 23.19 -10.03 -2.24
CA ALA A 549 22.35 -11.23 -2.36
C ALA A 549 23.18 -12.50 -2.53
N GLU A 550 24.31 -12.45 -3.26
CA GLU A 550 25.20 -13.59 -3.46
C GLU A 550 26.04 -13.93 -2.22
N GLN A 551 26.45 -12.94 -1.42
CA GLN A 551 27.08 -13.17 -0.12
C GLN A 551 26.08 -13.78 0.88
N ILE A 552 24.88 -13.22 0.99
CA ILE A 552 23.79 -13.73 1.84
C ILE A 552 23.39 -15.15 1.39
N SER A 553 23.34 -15.38 0.07
CA SER A 553 23.14 -16.72 -0.50
C SER A 553 24.24 -17.69 -0.12
N THR A 554 25.49 -17.23 -0.08
CA THR A 554 26.63 -18.03 0.39
C THR A 554 26.52 -18.35 1.87
N ASP A 555 26.16 -17.38 2.71
CA ASP A 555 26.03 -17.53 4.16
C ASP A 555 24.88 -18.48 4.53
N ILE A 556 23.70 -18.33 3.90
CA ILE A 556 22.56 -19.25 4.08
C ILE A 556 22.91 -20.65 3.59
N ARG A 557 23.62 -20.79 2.45
CA ARG A 557 24.10 -22.10 1.96
C ARG A 557 25.13 -22.73 2.89
N GLN A 558 25.92 -21.93 3.61
CA GLN A 558 26.88 -22.42 4.59
C GLN A 558 26.19 -22.84 5.89
N ALA A 559 25.24 -22.07 6.40
CA ALA A 559 24.39 -22.43 7.54
C ALA A 559 23.62 -23.74 7.26
N LEU A 560 23.10 -23.92 6.04
CA LEU A 560 22.48 -25.17 5.58
C LEU A 560 23.44 -26.37 5.61
N LYS A 561 24.71 -26.17 5.25
CA LYS A 561 25.73 -27.24 5.29
C LYS A 561 26.20 -27.56 6.72
N ALA A 562 26.11 -26.57 7.62
CA ALA A 562 26.47 -26.70 9.03
C ALA A 562 25.32 -27.22 9.91
N ASP A 563 24.12 -27.46 9.35
CA ASP A 563 22.89 -27.84 10.06
C ASP A 563 22.44 -26.76 11.10
N GLU A 564 22.76 -25.49 10.80
CA GLU A 564 22.46 -24.31 11.64
C GLU A 564 21.13 -23.62 11.25
N LEU A 565 20.50 -24.01 10.14
CA LEU A 565 19.20 -23.50 9.70
C LEU A 565 18.06 -24.45 10.12
N ASP A 566 17.13 -23.96 10.95
CA ASP A 566 15.96 -24.73 11.38
C ASP A 566 14.99 -24.98 10.21
N LEU A 567 15.02 -26.20 9.66
CA LEU A 567 14.07 -26.63 8.64
C LEU A 567 12.74 -27.06 9.28
N PRO A 568 11.59 -26.68 8.69
CA PRO A 568 10.30 -27.02 9.25
C PRO A 568 10.04 -28.52 9.23
N SER A 569 9.41 -29.03 10.29
CA SER A 569 8.86 -30.39 10.33
C SER A 569 7.48 -30.45 9.67
N LEU A 570 7.19 -31.54 8.94
CA LEU A 570 5.85 -31.78 8.42
C LEU A 570 4.85 -31.89 9.59
N PRO A 571 3.69 -31.22 9.56
CA PRO A 571 2.70 -31.29 10.64
C PRO A 571 2.31 -32.74 10.95
N GLU A 572 2.14 -33.07 12.23
CA GLU A 572 1.82 -34.43 12.70
C GLU A 572 0.58 -35.02 12.02
N VAL A 573 -0.43 -34.17 11.77
CA VAL A 573 -1.66 -34.54 11.06
C VAL A 573 -1.38 -34.95 9.60
N ALA A 574 -0.50 -34.22 8.90
CA ALA A 574 -0.10 -34.55 7.52
C ALA A 574 0.73 -35.84 7.45
N LEU A 575 1.62 -36.07 8.43
CA LEU A 575 2.37 -37.32 8.56
C LEU A 575 1.43 -38.53 8.73
N ARG A 576 0.46 -38.43 9.66
CA ARG A 576 -0.51 -39.50 9.93
C ARG A 576 -1.42 -39.79 8.74
N ILE A 577 -1.86 -38.76 8.01
CA ILE A 577 -2.68 -38.90 6.80
C ILE A 577 -1.90 -39.63 5.69
N ARG A 578 -0.62 -39.30 5.54
CA ARG A 578 0.25 -39.94 4.55
C ARG A 578 0.57 -41.39 4.90
N ASP A 579 0.88 -41.68 6.16
CA ASP A 579 1.15 -43.04 6.63
C ASP A 579 -0.07 -43.94 6.43
N GLU A 580 -1.27 -43.41 6.69
CA GLU A 580 -2.53 -44.11 6.46
C GLU A 580 -2.78 -44.34 4.96
N ALA A 581 -2.51 -43.34 4.10
CA ALA A 581 -2.67 -43.41 2.65
C ALA A 581 -1.68 -44.35 1.95
N GLN A 582 -0.54 -44.67 2.57
CA GLN A 582 0.47 -45.61 2.06
C GLN A 582 0.28 -47.04 2.60
N SER A 583 -0.67 -47.26 3.51
CA SER A 583 -0.92 -48.58 4.09
C SER A 583 -1.54 -49.56 3.07
N ARG A 584 -1.23 -50.86 3.15
CA ARG A 584 -1.72 -51.85 2.15
C ARG A 584 -3.24 -52.10 2.17
N ASN A 585 -3.99 -51.52 3.12
CA ASN A 585 -5.43 -51.72 3.33
C ASN A 585 -6.19 -50.38 3.47
N VAL A 586 -5.82 -49.34 2.71
CA VAL A 586 -6.49 -48.04 2.83
C VAL A 586 -7.95 -48.10 2.43
N SER A 587 -8.82 -47.51 3.26
CA SER A 587 -10.24 -47.33 2.95
C SER A 587 -10.66 -45.88 3.19
N ALA A 588 -11.72 -45.42 2.50
CA ALA A 588 -12.27 -44.08 2.74
C ALA A 588 -12.69 -43.87 4.21
N VAL A 589 -13.02 -44.95 4.92
CA VAL A 589 -13.39 -44.93 6.35
C VAL A 589 -12.18 -44.72 7.25
N SER A 590 -11.04 -45.36 6.96
CA SER A 590 -9.83 -45.21 7.78
C SER A 590 -9.19 -43.83 7.61
N LEU A 591 -9.14 -43.31 6.37
CA LEU A 591 -8.69 -41.95 6.11
C LEU A 591 -9.64 -40.88 6.70
N SER A 592 -10.96 -41.10 6.64
CA SER A 592 -11.96 -40.22 7.27
C SER A 592 -11.76 -40.10 8.78
N LYS A 593 -11.34 -41.19 9.45
CA LYS A 593 -11.06 -41.18 10.89
C LYS A 593 -9.88 -40.30 11.24
N VAL A 594 -8.80 -40.32 10.45
CA VAL A 594 -7.60 -39.50 10.68
C VAL A 594 -7.87 -38.04 10.35
N VAL A 595 -8.51 -37.75 9.21
CA VAL A 595 -8.85 -36.38 8.80
C VAL A 595 -9.91 -35.76 9.72
N GLY A 596 -10.84 -36.56 10.23
CA GLY A 596 -11.91 -36.12 11.13
C GLY A 596 -11.45 -35.71 12.53
N GLU A 597 -10.19 -35.97 12.90
CA GLU A 597 -9.60 -35.43 14.13
C GLU A 597 -9.34 -33.91 14.02
N ASP A 598 -9.31 -33.35 12.80
CA ASP A 598 -9.23 -31.91 12.54
C ASP A 598 -10.52 -31.42 11.82
N PRO A 599 -11.45 -30.76 12.55
CA PRO A 599 -12.71 -30.29 11.99
C PRO A 599 -12.56 -29.29 10.84
N ALA A 600 -11.49 -28.48 10.82
CA ALA A 600 -11.26 -27.47 9.79
C ALA A 600 -10.80 -28.12 8.48
N LEU A 601 -9.88 -29.09 8.56
CA LEU A 601 -9.45 -29.88 7.40
C LEU A 601 -10.59 -30.73 6.83
N ALA A 602 -11.40 -31.33 7.71
CA ALA A 602 -12.59 -32.09 7.31
C ALA A 602 -13.61 -31.23 6.54
N ALA A 603 -13.95 -30.04 7.06
CA ALA A 603 -14.87 -29.12 6.41
C ALA A 603 -14.36 -28.64 5.04
N GLN A 604 -13.07 -28.34 4.95
CA GLN A 604 -12.45 -27.87 3.71
C GLN A 604 -12.38 -28.97 2.64
N LEU A 605 -12.18 -30.23 3.04
CA LEU A 605 -12.21 -31.36 2.12
C LEU A 605 -13.61 -31.63 1.58
N VAL A 606 -14.64 -31.56 2.43
CA VAL A 606 -16.05 -31.67 2.02
C VAL A 606 -16.43 -30.53 1.06
N LYS A 607 -15.99 -29.30 1.35
CA LYS A 607 -16.17 -28.14 0.45
C LYS A 607 -15.52 -28.37 -0.91
N THR A 608 -14.30 -28.90 -0.93
CA THR A 608 -13.57 -29.20 -2.16
C THR A 608 -14.28 -30.29 -2.99
N ALA A 609 -14.77 -31.34 -2.33
CA ALA A 609 -15.49 -32.44 -2.98
C ALA A 609 -16.86 -32.03 -3.55
N ASN A 610 -17.41 -30.90 -3.10
CA ASN A 610 -18.63 -30.28 -3.64
C ASN A 610 -18.37 -29.21 -4.71
N SER A 611 -17.10 -28.92 -5.02
CA SER A 611 -16.77 -27.90 -6.01
C SER A 611 -17.25 -28.31 -7.42
N PRO A 612 -17.46 -27.34 -8.33
CA PRO A 612 -17.88 -27.60 -9.71
C PRO A 612 -16.98 -28.58 -10.47
N MET A 613 -15.71 -28.71 -10.05
CA MET A 613 -14.73 -29.62 -10.65
C MET A 613 -15.02 -31.10 -10.35
N PHE A 614 -15.64 -31.41 -9.21
CA PHE A 614 -15.95 -32.77 -8.73
C PHE A 614 -17.47 -33.03 -8.59
N MET A 615 -18.30 -32.08 -9.04
CA MET A 615 -19.75 -32.14 -8.84
C MET A 615 -20.40 -33.38 -9.48
N ALA A 616 -21.20 -34.06 -8.67
CA ALA A 616 -22.30 -34.92 -9.10
C ALA A 616 -23.65 -34.22 -8.82
N ALA A 617 -24.76 -34.77 -9.28
CA ALA A 617 -26.10 -34.14 -9.18
C ALA A 617 -26.58 -33.80 -7.74
N ARG A 618 -25.87 -34.23 -6.68
CA ARG A 618 -26.17 -33.91 -5.28
C ARG A 618 -24.92 -33.58 -4.48
N PRO A 619 -24.97 -32.53 -3.63
CA PRO A 619 -23.91 -32.21 -2.68
C PRO A 619 -23.80 -33.30 -1.60
N ILE A 620 -22.60 -33.43 -1.03
CA ILE A 620 -22.26 -34.36 0.06
C ILE A 620 -21.94 -33.57 1.32
N ASP A 621 -22.39 -34.09 2.45
CA ASP A 621 -22.27 -33.48 3.79
C ASP A 621 -21.43 -34.34 4.75
N ASP A 622 -20.95 -35.49 4.28
CA ASP A 622 -20.17 -36.46 5.06
C ASP A 622 -18.74 -36.61 4.53
N LEU A 623 -17.77 -36.69 5.45
CA LEU A 623 -16.35 -36.74 5.14
C LEU A 623 -15.95 -38.06 4.45
N ALA A 624 -16.55 -39.19 4.82
CA ALA A 624 -16.26 -40.47 4.15
C ALA A 624 -16.81 -40.47 2.72
N GLN A 625 -17.96 -39.83 2.48
CA GLN A 625 -18.50 -39.61 1.14
C GLN A 625 -17.62 -38.64 0.32
N ALA A 626 -17.05 -37.61 0.95
CA ALA A 626 -16.10 -36.70 0.32
C ALA A 626 -14.82 -37.41 -0.12
N ILE A 627 -14.23 -38.20 0.77
CA ILE A 627 -13.04 -39.00 0.46
C ILE A 627 -13.36 -40.05 -0.61
N SER A 628 -14.53 -40.69 -0.56
CA SER A 628 -14.94 -41.64 -1.60
C SER A 628 -15.16 -40.98 -2.96
N ARG A 629 -15.61 -39.71 -3.01
CA ARG A 629 -15.86 -38.96 -4.25
C ARG A 629 -14.56 -38.45 -4.87
N LEU A 630 -13.67 -37.92 -4.04
CA LEU A 630 -12.36 -37.46 -4.48
C LEU A 630 -11.43 -38.64 -4.82
N GLY A 631 -11.63 -39.78 -4.15
CA GLY A 631 -10.68 -40.89 -4.13
C GLY A 631 -9.68 -40.71 -2.99
N VAL A 632 -9.26 -41.84 -2.40
CA VAL A 632 -8.40 -41.88 -1.21
C VAL A 632 -7.07 -41.15 -1.44
N GLU A 633 -6.39 -41.39 -2.57
CA GLU A 633 -5.12 -40.74 -2.90
C GLU A 633 -5.26 -39.23 -3.14
N TYR A 634 -6.29 -38.82 -3.90
CA TYR A 634 -6.55 -37.41 -4.20
C TYR A 634 -6.91 -36.62 -2.93
N ALA A 635 -7.72 -37.23 -2.06
CA ALA A 635 -8.11 -36.66 -0.78
C ALA A 635 -6.91 -36.52 0.17
N ALA A 636 -6.05 -37.54 0.27
CA ALA A 636 -4.85 -37.50 1.10
C ALA A 636 -3.89 -36.37 0.68
N ASN A 637 -3.71 -36.16 -0.63
CA ASN A 637 -2.85 -35.09 -1.15
C ASN A 637 -3.42 -33.69 -0.90
N ILE A 638 -4.74 -33.50 -1.05
CA ILE A 638 -5.39 -32.22 -0.70
C ILE A 638 -5.25 -31.93 0.78
N VAL A 639 -5.54 -32.90 1.66
CA VAL A 639 -5.46 -32.65 3.10
C VAL A 639 -4.02 -32.43 3.55
N THR A 640 -3.05 -33.11 2.92
CA THR A 640 -1.62 -32.83 3.14
C THR A 640 -1.29 -31.37 2.79
N GLY A 641 -1.74 -30.88 1.62
CA GLY A 641 -1.58 -29.47 1.24
C GLY A 641 -2.29 -28.50 2.18
N LEU A 642 -3.52 -28.80 2.61
CA LEU A 642 -4.27 -27.96 3.54
C LEU A 642 -3.66 -27.95 4.95
N ALA A 643 -3.09 -29.06 5.41
CA ALA A 643 -2.36 -29.14 6.66
C ALA A 643 -1.05 -28.34 6.60
N MET A 644 -0.38 -28.31 5.44
CA MET A 644 0.79 -27.45 5.21
C MET A 644 0.46 -25.95 5.30
N ASN A 645 -0.76 -25.53 4.94
CA ASN A 645 -1.19 -24.14 5.11
C ASN A 645 -1.07 -23.65 6.56
N HIS A 646 -1.25 -24.54 7.55
CA HIS A 646 -1.12 -24.18 8.96
C HIS A 646 0.33 -23.86 9.39
N MET A 647 1.32 -24.13 8.54
CA MET A 647 2.72 -23.73 8.77
C MET A 647 2.98 -22.26 8.44
N PHE A 648 2.03 -21.58 7.76
CA PHE A 648 2.10 -20.16 7.40
C PHE A 648 1.56 -19.28 8.55
N GLN A 649 2.09 -19.43 9.76
CA GLN A 649 1.78 -18.55 10.90
C GLN A 649 2.95 -17.60 11.14
N ALA A 650 2.75 -16.32 10.86
CA ALA A 650 3.79 -15.29 10.96
C ALA A 650 3.76 -14.55 12.30
N THR A 651 4.93 -14.09 12.75
CA THR A 651 5.14 -13.27 13.95
C THR A 651 5.12 -11.76 13.65
N SER A 652 5.09 -11.35 12.37
CA SER A 652 5.09 -9.97 11.88
C SER A 652 4.10 -9.75 10.71
N GLU A 653 3.45 -8.58 10.64
CA GLU A 653 2.49 -8.22 9.57
C GLU A 653 3.12 -8.18 8.17
N LEU A 654 4.40 -7.81 8.04
CA LEU A 654 5.08 -7.71 6.75
C LEU A 654 5.35 -9.10 6.16
N ILE A 655 5.76 -10.04 7.01
CA ILE A 655 5.98 -11.45 6.63
C ILE A 655 4.64 -12.15 6.38
N ASP A 656 3.60 -11.88 7.17
CA ASP A 656 2.25 -12.43 6.96
C ASP A 656 1.73 -12.09 5.55
N ASN A 657 1.91 -10.84 5.11
CA ASN A 657 1.52 -10.42 3.76
C ASN A 657 2.29 -11.19 2.66
N LYS A 658 3.62 -11.33 2.80
CA LYS A 658 4.45 -12.05 1.81
C LYS A 658 4.17 -13.56 1.80
N MET A 659 3.96 -14.16 2.97
CA MET A 659 3.57 -15.56 3.12
C MET A 659 2.20 -15.83 2.47
N ARG A 660 1.21 -14.94 2.65
CA ARG A 660 -0.09 -15.04 1.98
C ARG A 660 0.02 -14.91 0.46
N GLU A 661 0.89 -14.04 -0.03
CA GLU A 661 1.16 -13.89 -1.46
C GLU A 661 1.74 -15.19 -2.06
N VAL A 662 2.79 -15.74 -1.43
CA VAL A 662 3.43 -17.01 -1.85
C VAL A 662 2.42 -18.16 -1.83
N TRP A 663 1.57 -18.23 -0.80
CA TRP A 663 0.54 -19.26 -0.69
C TRP A 663 -0.53 -19.14 -1.79
N LYS A 664 -0.99 -17.92 -2.07
CA LYS A 664 -1.97 -17.66 -3.13
C LYS A 664 -1.43 -18.09 -4.50
N THR A 665 -0.20 -17.67 -4.84
CA THR A 665 0.45 -18.06 -6.09
C THR A 665 0.61 -19.57 -6.20
N SER A 666 1.03 -20.25 -5.12
CA SER A 666 1.19 -21.71 -5.11
C SER A 666 -0.14 -22.45 -5.27
N THR A 667 -1.24 -21.89 -4.76
CA THR A 667 -2.58 -22.43 -4.96
C THR A 667 -3.02 -22.31 -6.43
N ASP A 668 -2.75 -21.16 -7.06
CA ASP A 668 -3.09 -20.94 -8.47
C ASP A 668 -2.24 -21.84 -9.40
N VAL A 669 -0.94 -21.98 -9.11
CA VAL A 669 -0.04 -22.89 -9.83
C VAL A 669 -0.52 -24.33 -9.69
N ALA A 670 -0.86 -24.78 -8.48
CA ALA A 670 -1.40 -26.11 -8.24
C ALA A 670 -2.69 -26.39 -9.04
N ALA A 671 -3.60 -25.42 -9.10
CA ALA A 671 -4.83 -25.55 -9.86
C ALA A 671 -4.55 -25.70 -11.36
N TRP A 672 -3.65 -24.89 -11.92
CA TRP A 672 -3.25 -25.01 -13.32
C TRP A 672 -2.50 -26.30 -13.61
N SER A 673 -1.55 -26.72 -12.75
CA SER A 673 -0.84 -27.99 -12.91
C SER A 673 -1.80 -29.18 -12.92
N ALA A 674 -2.85 -29.17 -12.10
CA ALA A 674 -3.89 -30.20 -12.11
C ALA A 674 -4.68 -30.24 -13.43
N VAL A 675 -5.04 -29.06 -13.97
CA VAL A 675 -5.75 -28.95 -15.25
C VAL A 675 -4.86 -29.40 -16.41
N LEU A 676 -3.61 -28.95 -16.43
CA LEU A 676 -2.64 -29.30 -17.47
C LEU A 676 -2.35 -30.80 -17.47
N ALA A 677 -2.14 -31.40 -16.28
CA ALA A 677 -1.98 -32.83 -16.11
C ALA A 677 -3.15 -33.60 -16.74
N LYS A 678 -4.38 -33.20 -16.38
CA LYS A 678 -5.63 -33.86 -16.77
C LYS A 678 -5.94 -33.74 -18.27
N ARG A 679 -5.56 -32.63 -18.90
CA ARG A 679 -5.98 -32.29 -20.28
C ARG A 679 -4.93 -32.64 -21.33
N PHE A 680 -3.65 -32.49 -21.01
CA PHE A 680 -2.60 -32.50 -22.02
C PHE A 680 -1.53 -33.59 -21.80
N THR A 681 -1.50 -34.22 -20.63
CA THR A 681 -0.47 -35.22 -20.30
C THR A 681 -1.05 -36.53 -19.79
N LYS A 682 -0.19 -37.51 -19.50
CA LYS A 682 -0.54 -38.77 -18.81
C LYS A 682 -0.17 -38.77 -17.33
N LEU A 683 0.29 -37.64 -16.80
CA LEU A 683 0.70 -37.50 -15.40
C LEU A 683 -0.52 -37.47 -14.48
N ARG A 684 -0.33 -37.90 -13.23
CA ARG A 684 -1.42 -38.00 -12.26
C ARG A 684 -1.83 -36.59 -11.77
N PRO A 685 -3.10 -36.16 -11.94
CA PRO A 685 -3.52 -34.82 -11.56
C PRO A 685 -3.39 -34.49 -10.06
N ASP A 686 -3.52 -35.49 -9.17
CA ASP A 686 -3.29 -35.33 -7.73
C ASP A 686 -1.84 -34.98 -7.42
N GLN A 687 -0.89 -35.69 -8.03
CA GLN A 687 0.54 -35.42 -7.86
C GLN A 687 0.94 -34.09 -8.48
N ALA A 688 0.31 -33.69 -9.59
CA ALA A 688 0.52 -32.37 -10.19
C ALA A 688 -0.02 -31.24 -9.30
N THR A 689 -1.15 -31.47 -8.62
CA THR A 689 -1.67 -30.52 -7.62
C THR A 689 -0.68 -30.36 -6.47
N LEU A 690 -0.16 -31.47 -5.95
CA LEU A 690 0.82 -31.46 -4.87
C LEU A 690 2.13 -30.80 -5.30
N ALA A 691 2.64 -31.11 -6.49
CA ALA A 691 3.82 -30.49 -7.08
C ALA A 691 3.69 -28.96 -7.15
N GLY A 692 2.53 -28.45 -7.62
CA GLY A 692 2.29 -27.02 -7.67
C GLY A 692 2.13 -26.37 -6.29
N LEU A 693 1.60 -27.08 -5.29
CA LEU A 693 1.54 -26.57 -3.91
C LEU A 693 2.92 -26.50 -3.25
N THR A 694 3.81 -27.44 -3.56
CA THR A 694 5.11 -27.57 -2.89
C THR A 694 6.27 -26.89 -3.63
N HIS A 695 6.07 -26.36 -4.85
CA HIS A 695 7.14 -25.86 -5.69
C HIS A 695 7.98 -24.74 -5.05
N SER A 696 7.35 -23.88 -4.24
CA SER A 696 7.96 -22.72 -3.57
C SER A 696 8.16 -22.93 -2.06
N ILE A 697 8.11 -24.18 -1.55
CA ILE A 697 8.12 -24.44 -0.10
C ILE A 697 9.40 -23.94 0.60
N GLY A 698 10.51 -23.85 -0.14
CA GLY A 698 11.79 -23.33 0.37
C GLY A 698 11.81 -21.83 0.64
N VAL A 699 10.75 -21.09 0.30
CA VAL A 699 10.62 -19.66 0.63
C VAL A 699 10.42 -19.46 2.13
N LEU A 700 9.76 -20.40 2.82
CA LEU A 700 9.37 -20.23 4.23
C LEU A 700 10.55 -20.06 5.18
N PRO A 701 11.59 -20.92 5.16
CA PRO A 701 12.73 -20.75 6.06
C PRO A 701 13.54 -19.48 5.75
N ILE A 702 13.53 -19.02 4.49
CA ILE A 702 14.22 -17.77 4.10
C ILE A 702 13.50 -16.57 4.70
N LEU A 703 12.16 -16.53 4.65
CA LEU A 703 11.38 -15.47 5.27
C LEU A 703 11.50 -15.47 6.80
N SER A 704 11.52 -16.65 7.43
CA SER A 704 11.76 -16.79 8.87
C SER A 704 13.18 -16.35 9.26
N TRP A 705 14.20 -16.68 8.46
CA TRP A 705 15.57 -16.22 8.70
C TRP A 705 15.73 -14.70 8.50
N ALA A 706 15.03 -14.13 7.51
CA ALA A 706 15.00 -12.69 7.29
C ALA A 706 14.34 -11.93 8.47
N GLU A 707 13.45 -12.57 9.24
CA GLU A 707 12.87 -12.01 10.46
C GLU A 707 13.90 -11.78 11.57
N GLU A 708 14.92 -12.63 11.63
CA GLU A 708 16.00 -12.53 12.61
C GLU A 708 17.14 -11.59 12.15
N ASN A 709 17.07 -11.05 10.91
CA ASN A 709 18.10 -10.25 10.27
C ASN A 709 17.50 -9.01 9.54
N ASP A 710 17.33 -7.90 10.28
CA ASP A 710 16.59 -6.68 9.89
C ASP A 710 17.05 -6.00 8.56
N ASP A 711 18.28 -6.23 8.10
CA ASP A 711 18.84 -5.56 6.92
C ASP A 711 18.19 -6.00 5.59
N LEU A 712 17.63 -7.22 5.52
CA LEU A 712 17.01 -7.79 4.31
C LEU A 712 15.53 -7.41 4.14
N LEU A 713 14.80 -7.22 5.24
CA LEU A 713 13.36 -6.92 5.20
C LEU A 713 13.08 -5.51 4.66
N ASN A 714 14.05 -4.60 4.78
CA ASN A 714 13.93 -3.21 4.33
C ASN A 714 14.20 -3.03 2.82
N ASP A 715 14.68 -4.06 2.12
CA ASP A 715 14.87 -4.06 0.66
C ASP A 715 14.19 -5.27 0.00
N SER A 716 12.89 -5.09 -0.31
CA SER A 716 12.06 -6.12 -0.95
C SER A 716 12.66 -6.68 -2.24
N LYS A 717 13.39 -5.88 -3.04
CA LYS A 717 13.95 -6.37 -4.32
C LYS A 717 15.15 -7.29 -4.11
N THR A 718 15.93 -7.05 -3.06
CA THR A 718 17.06 -7.90 -2.70
C THR A 718 16.58 -9.18 -2.03
N LEU A 719 15.58 -9.09 -1.15
CA LEU A 719 14.91 -10.25 -0.58
C LEU A 719 14.32 -11.15 -1.67
N ASP A 720 13.63 -10.59 -2.67
CA ASP A 720 13.07 -11.35 -3.79
C ASP A 720 14.16 -12.10 -4.58
N ARG A 721 15.33 -11.47 -4.84
CA ARG A 721 16.48 -12.13 -5.50
C ARG A 721 17.11 -13.23 -4.65
N VAL A 722 17.23 -13.01 -3.34
CA VAL A 722 17.75 -14.02 -2.39
C VAL A 722 16.81 -15.21 -2.36
N ILE A 723 15.50 -14.95 -2.29
CA ILE A 723 14.46 -15.97 -2.38
C ILE A 723 14.63 -16.74 -3.69
N GLU A 724 14.55 -16.08 -4.85
CA GLU A 724 14.67 -16.70 -6.19
C GLU A 724 15.92 -17.58 -6.34
N SER A 725 17.05 -17.18 -5.76
CA SER A 725 18.32 -17.90 -5.91
C SER A 725 18.51 -19.10 -4.97
N ILE A 726 17.82 -19.14 -3.82
CA ILE A 726 18.09 -20.14 -2.75
C ILE A 726 16.89 -21.04 -2.49
N HIS A 727 15.67 -20.51 -2.57
CA HIS A 727 14.46 -21.27 -2.26
C HIS A 727 14.34 -22.60 -3.02
N PRO A 728 14.84 -22.76 -4.28
CA PRO A 728 14.78 -24.04 -4.99
C PRO A 728 15.53 -25.15 -4.23
N VAL A 729 16.75 -24.87 -3.79
CA VAL A 729 17.62 -25.82 -3.09
C VAL A 729 17.06 -26.18 -1.72
N ILE A 730 16.58 -25.17 -0.98
CA ILE A 730 15.94 -25.39 0.33
C ILE A 730 14.66 -26.22 0.16
N GLY A 731 13.85 -25.93 -0.87
CA GLY A 731 12.64 -26.67 -1.18
C GLY A 731 12.92 -28.15 -1.42
N THR A 732 13.93 -28.47 -2.23
CA THR A 732 14.39 -29.86 -2.45
C THR A 732 14.78 -30.53 -1.14
N MET A 733 15.58 -29.87 -0.30
CA MET A 733 16.02 -30.42 1.00
C MET A 733 14.85 -30.69 1.95
N ILE A 734 13.86 -29.80 2.00
CA ILE A 734 12.63 -29.98 2.78
C ILE A 734 11.87 -31.21 2.30
N LEU A 735 11.63 -31.32 0.98
CA LEU A 735 10.88 -32.44 0.41
C LEU A 735 11.60 -33.79 0.57
N MET A 736 12.93 -33.79 0.49
CA MET A 736 13.77 -34.97 0.80
C MET A 736 13.64 -35.36 2.28
N ARG A 737 13.79 -34.40 3.20
CA ARG A 737 13.65 -34.64 4.65
C ARG A 737 12.24 -35.13 5.01
N TRP A 738 11.23 -34.65 4.28
CA TRP A 738 9.85 -35.09 4.44
C TRP A 738 9.57 -36.42 3.73
N ASN A 739 10.50 -37.00 2.97
CA ASN A 739 10.34 -38.28 2.27
C ASN A 739 9.22 -38.26 1.20
N PHE A 740 9.16 -37.21 0.38
CA PHE A 740 8.31 -37.15 -0.82
C PHE A 740 8.87 -38.02 -1.96
N ALA A 741 8.05 -38.26 -3.00
CA ALA A 741 8.50 -39.01 -4.17
C ALA A 741 9.54 -38.22 -4.99
N GLU A 742 10.46 -38.92 -5.66
CA GLU A 742 11.58 -38.32 -6.41
C GLU A 742 11.10 -37.34 -7.50
N GLU A 743 9.95 -37.65 -8.11
CA GLU A 743 9.29 -36.84 -9.14
C GLU A 743 8.72 -35.52 -8.60
N ILE A 744 8.50 -35.40 -7.28
CA ILE A 744 8.05 -34.17 -6.60
C ILE A 744 9.24 -33.44 -5.98
N ILE A 745 10.24 -34.18 -5.47
CA ILE A 745 11.49 -33.62 -4.92
C ILE A 745 12.23 -32.78 -5.97
N SER A 746 12.19 -33.20 -7.24
CA SER A 746 12.84 -32.48 -8.35
C SER A 746 12.13 -31.19 -8.78
N VAL A 747 10.90 -30.94 -8.30
CA VAL A 747 10.08 -29.80 -8.73
C VAL A 747 10.68 -28.45 -8.34
N PRO A 748 11.03 -28.17 -7.06
CA PRO A 748 11.53 -26.86 -6.65
C PRO A 748 12.76 -26.37 -7.42
N GLU A 749 13.70 -27.25 -7.75
CA GLU A 749 14.89 -26.93 -8.56
C GLU A 749 14.61 -26.88 -10.07
N GLY A 750 13.69 -27.71 -10.54
CA GLY A 750 13.45 -27.85 -11.97
C GLY A 750 12.60 -26.73 -12.58
N TYR A 751 11.62 -26.19 -11.84
CA TYR A 751 10.56 -25.39 -12.45
C TYR A 751 11.02 -24.00 -12.93
N MET A 752 12.11 -23.49 -12.35
CA MET A 752 12.73 -22.20 -12.69
C MET A 752 13.72 -22.28 -13.85
N SER A 753 13.97 -23.47 -14.41
CA SER A 753 14.96 -23.66 -15.46
C SER A 753 14.37 -23.38 -16.85
N PRO A 754 14.81 -22.32 -17.56
CA PRO A 754 14.23 -21.92 -18.85
C PRO A 754 14.57 -22.88 -20.01
N ILE A 755 15.58 -23.74 -19.85
CA ILE A 755 16.07 -24.64 -20.91
C ILE A 755 16.23 -26.07 -20.36
N ARG A 756 15.14 -26.83 -20.35
CA ARG A 756 15.16 -28.26 -20.02
C ARG A 756 15.30 -29.12 -21.28
N GLN A 757 16.32 -29.98 -21.33
CA GLN A 757 16.54 -30.94 -22.43
C GLN A 757 15.93 -32.32 -22.10
N GLY A 758 15.05 -32.81 -22.97
CA GLY A 758 14.37 -34.11 -22.83
C GLY A 758 13.04 -34.15 -23.59
N THR A 759 12.60 -35.34 -24.02
CA THR A 759 11.33 -35.52 -24.77
C THR A 759 10.15 -35.91 -23.89
N ASP A 760 10.40 -36.45 -22.70
CA ASP A 760 9.34 -36.89 -21.79
C ASP A 760 8.84 -35.72 -20.93
N VAL A 761 7.54 -35.71 -20.63
CA VAL A 761 6.86 -34.67 -19.84
C VAL A 761 6.77 -35.12 -18.39
N ASP A 762 7.19 -34.28 -17.45
CA ASP A 762 7.15 -34.55 -16.00
C ASP A 762 6.41 -33.44 -15.22
N TYR A 763 6.36 -33.55 -13.89
CA TYR A 763 5.68 -32.56 -13.04
C TYR A 763 6.37 -31.20 -13.02
N VAL A 764 7.68 -31.15 -13.28
CA VAL A 764 8.42 -29.88 -13.43
C VAL A 764 7.88 -29.12 -14.64
N ASP A 765 7.70 -29.77 -15.79
CA ASP A 765 7.16 -29.13 -17.00
C ASP A 765 5.73 -28.60 -16.77
N LEU A 766 4.92 -29.34 -16.01
CA LEU A 766 3.57 -28.91 -15.64
C LEU A 766 3.54 -27.69 -14.71
N VAL A 767 4.47 -27.61 -13.75
CA VAL A 767 4.57 -26.49 -12.81
C VAL A 767 5.15 -25.25 -13.51
N SER A 768 6.16 -25.40 -14.38
CA SER A 768 6.69 -24.30 -15.20
C SER A 768 5.62 -23.70 -16.12
N ALA A 769 4.86 -24.53 -16.84
CA ALA A 769 3.78 -24.05 -17.70
C ALA A 769 2.64 -23.42 -16.91
N ALA A 770 2.28 -23.99 -15.74
CA ALA A 770 1.28 -23.40 -14.85
C ALA A 770 1.71 -22.03 -14.34
N LEU A 771 2.98 -21.87 -13.95
CA LEU A 771 3.52 -20.60 -13.46
C LEU A 771 3.50 -19.49 -14.54
N LEU A 772 3.83 -19.84 -15.78
CA LEU A 772 3.70 -18.92 -16.93
C LEU A 772 2.23 -18.50 -17.16
N LEU A 773 1.28 -19.42 -17.00
CA LEU A 773 -0.16 -19.13 -17.15
C LEU A 773 -0.73 -18.29 -16.00
N VAL A 774 -0.26 -18.49 -14.77
CA VAL A 774 -0.67 -17.70 -13.59
C VAL A 774 -0.19 -16.26 -13.71
N ASN A 775 1.06 -16.07 -14.11
CA ASN A 775 1.67 -14.74 -14.13
C ASN A 775 1.33 -13.93 -15.40
N ARG A 776 0.87 -14.56 -16.49
CA ARG A 776 0.52 -13.93 -17.80
C ARG A 776 1.48 -12.81 -18.20
N ALA A 777 2.75 -12.97 -17.89
CA ALA A 777 3.63 -11.83 -17.71
C ALA A 777 4.27 -11.40 -19.02
N GLY A 778 4.49 -10.09 -19.14
CA GLY A 778 5.35 -9.51 -20.18
C GLY A 778 6.82 -9.95 -20.03
N PRO A 779 7.72 -9.39 -20.85
CA PRO A 779 9.11 -9.84 -21.02
C PRO A 779 10.03 -9.74 -19.77
N ASP A 780 9.51 -9.41 -18.60
CA ASP A 780 10.27 -9.14 -17.37
C ASP A 780 10.25 -10.31 -16.34
N THR A 781 9.91 -11.54 -16.75
CA THR A 781 9.81 -12.70 -15.83
C THR A 781 11.03 -13.63 -15.95
N PRO A 782 11.57 -14.22 -14.86
CA PRO A 782 12.80 -15.04 -14.90
C PRO A 782 12.77 -16.29 -15.80
N LEU A 783 11.58 -16.67 -16.30
CA LEU A 783 11.35 -17.90 -17.05
C LEU A 783 11.44 -17.73 -18.57
N CYS A 784 11.30 -16.50 -19.09
CA CYS A 784 11.28 -16.26 -20.54
C CYS A 784 11.62 -14.80 -20.88
N ASP A 785 12.68 -14.59 -21.67
CA ASP A 785 13.08 -13.30 -22.26
C ASP A 785 12.31 -12.98 -23.56
N GLU A 786 11.52 -13.94 -24.05
CA GLU A 786 10.68 -13.88 -25.26
C GLU A 786 9.18 -13.81 -24.88
N PRO A 787 8.23 -13.59 -25.82
CA PRO A 787 6.81 -13.67 -25.49
C PRO A 787 6.49 -15.00 -24.82
N TRP A 788 5.88 -14.98 -23.62
CA TRP A 788 5.61 -16.19 -22.83
C TRP A 788 4.87 -17.29 -23.60
N ALA A 789 4.12 -16.92 -24.64
CA ALA A 789 3.44 -17.83 -25.57
C ALA A 789 4.42 -18.77 -26.32
N ASP A 790 5.63 -18.30 -26.63
CA ASP A 790 6.62 -19.08 -27.38
C ASP A 790 7.51 -19.95 -26.47
N ALA A 791 7.21 -20.00 -25.17
CA ALA A 791 8.01 -20.77 -24.22
C ALA A 791 8.02 -22.27 -24.60
N PRO A 792 9.22 -22.90 -24.75
CA PRO A 792 9.35 -24.29 -25.22
C PRO A 792 8.57 -25.33 -24.40
N VAL A 793 8.28 -25.02 -23.13
CA VAL A 793 7.50 -25.89 -22.25
C VAL A 793 6.09 -26.15 -22.78
N PHE A 794 5.43 -25.17 -23.41
CA PHE A 794 4.09 -25.33 -23.96
C PHE A 794 4.09 -26.36 -25.09
N ALA A 795 5.03 -26.25 -26.03
CA ALA A 795 5.18 -27.23 -27.11
C ALA A 795 5.47 -28.64 -26.55
N ARG A 796 6.29 -28.77 -25.50
CA ARG A 796 6.60 -30.06 -24.87
C ARG A 796 5.38 -30.72 -24.22
N ILE A 797 4.53 -29.95 -23.55
CA ILE A 797 3.27 -30.47 -22.99
C ILE A 797 2.14 -30.55 -24.03
N GLY A 798 2.41 -30.25 -25.30
CA GLY A 798 1.46 -30.39 -26.40
C GLY A 798 0.47 -29.22 -26.54
N ILE A 799 0.86 -28.02 -26.09
CA ILE A 799 0.10 -26.77 -26.21
C ILE A 799 0.80 -25.87 -27.23
N ASP A 800 0.07 -25.48 -28.27
CA ASP A 800 0.53 -24.50 -29.27
C ASP A 800 -0.10 -23.13 -28.97
N LEU A 801 0.72 -22.18 -28.52
CA LEU A 801 0.34 -20.79 -28.25
C LEU A 801 0.85 -19.82 -29.33
N SER A 802 1.64 -20.30 -30.29
CA SER A 802 2.23 -19.52 -31.41
C SER A 802 1.21 -19.11 -32.49
N MET A 803 -0.07 -19.33 -32.19
CA MET A 803 -1.16 -18.75 -32.93
C MET A 803 -1.09 -17.24 -32.72
N ASP A 804 -0.37 -16.53 -33.62
CA ASP A 804 -0.72 -15.18 -34.07
C ASP A 804 -2.20 -15.06 -33.85
N ALA A 805 -2.65 -14.20 -32.92
CA ALA A 805 -4.05 -14.11 -32.51
C ALA A 805 -4.86 -14.25 -33.78
N LEU A 806 -5.43 -15.45 -34.01
CA LEU A 806 -5.98 -15.76 -35.32
C LEU A 806 -6.93 -14.60 -35.56
N PRO A 807 -6.74 -13.77 -36.60
CA PRO A 807 -7.71 -12.72 -36.85
C PRO A 807 -9.03 -13.46 -36.85
N LEU A 808 -9.90 -13.13 -35.88
CA LEU A 808 -11.16 -13.85 -35.60
C LEU A 808 -11.61 -14.44 -36.92
N GLN A 809 -11.53 -15.78 -37.06
CA GLN A 809 -11.74 -16.44 -38.34
C GLN A 809 -12.92 -15.74 -38.99
N LYS A 810 -12.74 -15.23 -40.23
CA LYS A 810 -13.79 -14.46 -40.92
C LYS A 810 -15.12 -15.09 -40.56
N LEU A 811 -16.04 -14.30 -39.97
CA LEU A 811 -17.43 -14.72 -39.82
C LEU A 811 -17.81 -15.19 -41.21
N THR A 812 -17.98 -16.50 -41.38
CA THR A 812 -17.87 -17.15 -42.69
C THR A 812 -18.80 -16.47 -43.71
N GLU A 813 -18.54 -16.59 -45.01
CA GLU A 813 -19.34 -15.97 -46.10
C GLU A 813 -20.85 -16.35 -46.09
N GLN A 814 -21.28 -17.15 -45.12
CA GLN A 814 -22.66 -17.63 -44.92
C GLN A 814 -23.36 -17.04 -43.68
N VAL A 815 -22.73 -16.17 -42.89
CA VAL A 815 -23.35 -15.58 -41.68
C VAL A 815 -24.16 -14.34 -42.06
N VAL A 816 -25.43 -14.30 -41.67
CA VAL A 816 -26.33 -13.15 -41.93
C VAL A 816 -26.55 -12.33 -40.66
N ALA A 817 -26.28 -11.03 -40.73
CA ALA A 817 -26.46 -10.10 -39.62
C ALA A 817 -27.52 -9.04 -39.93
N LEU A 818 -28.53 -8.96 -39.06
CA LEU A 818 -29.52 -7.88 -39.02
C LEU A 818 -29.06 -6.83 -38.00
N ILE A 819 -28.95 -5.57 -38.43
CA ILE A 819 -28.66 -4.45 -37.54
C ILE A 819 -29.76 -3.42 -37.67
N THR A 820 -30.48 -3.15 -36.57
CA THR A 820 -31.54 -2.13 -36.55
C THR A 820 -30.97 -0.73 -36.27
N GLY A 821 -31.53 0.29 -36.90
CA GLY A 821 -31.01 1.67 -36.84
C GLY A 821 -29.58 1.78 -37.40
N SER A 822 -29.30 1.07 -38.50
CA SER A 822 -27.95 0.93 -39.07
C SER A 822 -27.64 1.91 -40.20
N GLY A 823 -28.52 2.87 -40.47
CA GLY A 823 -28.29 3.88 -41.49
C GLY A 823 -27.23 4.92 -41.10
N ARG A 824 -27.01 5.15 -39.79
CA ARG A 824 -26.08 6.17 -39.28
C ARG A 824 -25.45 5.77 -37.93
N GLY A 825 -24.40 6.47 -37.52
CA GLY A 825 -23.83 6.37 -36.17
C GLY A 825 -23.32 4.96 -35.82
N LEU A 826 -23.59 4.49 -34.60
CA LEU A 826 -23.13 3.19 -34.10
C LEU A 826 -23.58 2.02 -35.00
N GLY A 827 -24.86 1.99 -35.40
CA GLY A 827 -25.40 0.92 -36.21
C GLY A 827 -24.73 0.81 -37.58
N ARG A 828 -24.39 1.95 -38.20
CA ARG A 828 -23.61 1.99 -39.45
C ARG A 828 -22.21 1.38 -39.26
N GLU A 829 -21.51 1.77 -38.19
CA GLU A 829 -20.18 1.23 -37.91
C GLU A 829 -20.20 -0.27 -37.58
N HIS A 830 -21.27 -0.76 -36.94
CA HIS A 830 -21.46 -2.20 -36.72
C HIS A 830 -21.68 -2.94 -38.05
N ALA A 831 -22.51 -2.39 -38.95
CA ALA A 831 -22.79 -2.95 -40.26
C ALA A 831 -21.52 -3.01 -41.13
N LEU A 832 -20.76 -1.93 -41.22
CA LEU A 832 -19.52 -1.87 -42.00
C LEU A 832 -18.45 -2.83 -41.45
N LEU A 833 -18.28 -2.88 -40.13
CA LEU A 833 -17.30 -3.78 -39.53
C LEU A 833 -17.68 -5.25 -39.77
N LEU A 834 -18.94 -5.65 -39.56
CA LEU A 834 -19.36 -7.03 -39.80
C LEU A 834 -19.30 -7.39 -41.29
N ALA A 835 -19.67 -6.48 -42.19
CA ALA A 835 -19.50 -6.67 -43.63
C ALA A 835 -18.02 -6.91 -44.00
N SER A 836 -17.11 -6.10 -43.45
CA SER A 836 -15.66 -6.27 -43.68
C SER A 836 -15.12 -7.62 -43.18
N ARG A 837 -15.85 -8.29 -42.29
CA ARG A 837 -15.53 -9.63 -41.75
C ARG A 837 -16.21 -10.77 -42.51
N GLY A 838 -17.00 -10.48 -43.54
CA GLY A 838 -17.64 -11.48 -44.41
C GLY A 838 -19.12 -11.72 -44.17
N CYS A 839 -19.76 -11.00 -43.23
CA CYS A 839 -21.20 -11.15 -43.01
C CYS A 839 -22.03 -10.54 -44.15
N LYS A 840 -23.16 -11.18 -44.46
CA LYS A 840 -24.22 -10.58 -45.27
C LYS A 840 -25.09 -9.70 -44.38
N ILE A 841 -25.31 -8.45 -44.77
CA ILE A 841 -25.90 -7.44 -43.88
C ILE A 841 -27.32 -7.08 -44.30
N ILE A 842 -28.25 -7.09 -43.34
CA ILE A 842 -29.56 -6.46 -43.47
C ILE A 842 -29.48 -5.11 -42.75
N VAL A 843 -29.47 -4.04 -43.54
CA VAL A 843 -29.43 -2.65 -43.06
C VAL A 843 -30.88 -2.20 -42.83
N ASN A 844 -31.37 -2.26 -41.59
CA ASN A 844 -32.68 -1.75 -41.22
C ASN A 844 -32.58 -0.31 -40.70
N ASP A 845 -33.18 0.64 -41.42
CA ASP A 845 -33.35 2.02 -40.96
C ASP A 845 -34.49 2.72 -41.74
N PRO A 846 -35.55 3.20 -41.07
CA PRO A 846 -36.62 3.96 -41.74
C PRO A 846 -36.18 5.38 -42.14
N GLY A 847 -35.02 5.87 -41.68
CA GLY A 847 -34.49 7.19 -42.01
C GLY A 847 -35.17 8.35 -41.26
N ILE A 848 -35.71 8.09 -40.07
CA ILE A 848 -36.34 9.11 -39.22
C ILE A 848 -35.33 9.79 -38.28
N ALA A 849 -35.69 10.94 -37.70
CA ALA A 849 -34.82 11.67 -36.78
C ALA A 849 -34.65 10.96 -35.42
N TYR A 850 -33.65 11.39 -34.64
CA TYR A 850 -33.28 10.74 -33.36
C TYR A 850 -34.35 10.88 -32.26
N ASP A 851 -35.27 11.83 -32.39
CA ASP A 851 -36.43 12.04 -31.51
C ASP A 851 -37.71 11.35 -32.06
N GLY A 852 -37.55 10.57 -33.12
CA GLY A 852 -38.61 9.91 -33.87
C GLY A 852 -39.50 10.86 -34.66
N SER A 853 -39.05 12.08 -34.96
CA SER A 853 -39.77 13.02 -35.84
C SER A 853 -39.29 12.91 -37.30
N GLY A 854 -40.03 13.54 -38.21
CA GLY A 854 -39.69 13.59 -39.65
C GLY A 854 -40.29 12.45 -40.48
N ASN A 855 -40.15 12.59 -41.80
CA ASN A 855 -40.59 11.58 -42.77
C ASN A 855 -39.48 10.56 -43.02
N ALA A 856 -39.86 9.33 -43.36
CA ALA A 856 -38.93 8.26 -43.72
C ALA A 856 -38.01 8.69 -44.88
N GLN A 857 -36.71 8.43 -44.74
CA GLN A 857 -35.68 8.76 -45.73
C GLN A 857 -34.95 7.48 -46.13
N HIS A 858 -35.53 6.72 -47.06
CA HIS A 858 -35.01 5.40 -47.47
C HIS A 858 -33.55 5.46 -47.95
N GLN A 859 -33.15 6.58 -48.56
CA GLN A 859 -31.78 6.86 -49.01
C GLN A 859 -30.71 6.62 -47.92
N VAL A 860 -31.07 6.76 -46.64
CA VAL A 860 -30.13 6.58 -45.52
C VAL A 860 -29.68 5.12 -45.38
N ALA A 861 -30.59 4.16 -45.57
CA ALA A 861 -30.23 2.74 -45.58
C ALA A 861 -29.55 2.36 -46.90
N ASP A 862 -30.00 2.92 -48.03
CA ASP A 862 -29.43 2.68 -49.35
C ASP A 862 -27.94 3.07 -49.43
N GLU A 863 -27.57 4.24 -48.88
CA GLU A 863 -26.18 4.72 -48.87
C GLU A 863 -25.23 3.74 -48.18
N VAL A 864 -25.64 3.14 -47.05
CA VAL A 864 -24.83 2.14 -46.32
C VAL A 864 -24.75 0.84 -47.09
N VAL A 865 -25.84 0.41 -47.74
CA VAL A 865 -25.84 -0.78 -48.61
C VAL A 865 -24.90 -0.59 -49.80
N ASP A 866 -24.93 0.58 -50.44
CA ASP A 866 -24.06 0.90 -51.57
C ASP A 866 -22.58 0.94 -51.15
N GLU A 867 -22.28 1.46 -49.96
CA GLU A 867 -20.92 1.46 -49.40
C GLU A 867 -20.40 0.04 -49.10
N ILE A 868 -21.25 -0.82 -48.53
CA ILE A 868 -20.92 -2.23 -48.28
C ILE A 868 -20.65 -2.95 -49.61
N ARG A 869 -21.51 -2.75 -50.61
CA ARG A 869 -21.36 -3.35 -51.95
C ARG A 869 -20.11 -2.86 -52.67
N ALA A 870 -19.81 -1.56 -52.57
CA ALA A 870 -18.59 -0.97 -53.14
C ALA A 870 -17.32 -1.57 -52.52
N SER A 871 -17.40 -2.00 -51.26
CA SER A 871 -16.30 -2.68 -50.53
C SER A 871 -16.26 -4.20 -50.77
N GLY A 872 -17.11 -4.73 -51.65
CA GLY A 872 -17.17 -6.15 -52.00
C GLY A 872 -18.03 -7.02 -51.08
N GLY A 873 -18.79 -6.43 -50.17
CA GLY A 873 -19.74 -7.14 -49.30
C GLY A 873 -21.15 -7.28 -49.91
N GLU A 874 -21.99 -8.09 -49.26
CA GLU A 874 -23.39 -8.26 -49.64
C GLU A 874 -24.31 -7.60 -48.60
N ALA A 875 -25.23 -6.74 -49.05
CA ALA A 875 -26.20 -6.10 -48.18
C ALA A 875 -27.55 -5.83 -48.88
N VAL A 876 -28.62 -5.78 -48.07
CA VAL A 876 -29.97 -5.35 -48.47
C VAL A 876 -30.53 -4.34 -47.47
N ALA A 877 -31.28 -3.36 -47.97
CA ALA A 877 -31.94 -2.35 -47.15
C ALA A 877 -33.34 -2.82 -46.75
N ASN A 878 -33.75 -2.44 -45.54
CA ASN A 878 -35.13 -2.54 -45.07
C ASN A 878 -35.52 -1.22 -44.38
N TYR A 879 -36.73 -0.73 -44.65
CA TYR A 879 -37.20 0.59 -44.22
C TYR A 879 -38.30 0.52 -43.17
N ASP A 880 -38.66 -0.67 -42.70
CA ASP A 880 -39.75 -0.85 -41.76
C ASP A 880 -39.34 -0.37 -40.36
N SER A 881 -40.31 0.13 -39.59
CA SER A 881 -40.11 0.43 -38.17
C SER A 881 -39.79 -0.86 -37.42
N VAL A 882 -38.92 -0.79 -36.40
CA VAL A 882 -38.63 -1.92 -35.51
C VAL A 882 -39.86 -2.46 -34.78
N GLU A 883 -40.93 -1.67 -34.69
CA GLU A 883 -42.23 -2.12 -34.20
C GLU A 883 -42.83 -3.23 -35.10
N GLN A 884 -42.48 -3.23 -36.39
CA GLN A 884 -42.89 -4.20 -37.40
C GLN A 884 -41.85 -5.30 -37.59
N GLY A 885 -41.35 -5.87 -36.48
CA GLY A 885 -40.27 -6.85 -36.49
C GLY A 885 -40.47 -8.02 -37.47
N GLN A 886 -41.70 -8.49 -37.66
CA GLN A 886 -42.02 -9.56 -38.61
C GLN A 886 -41.62 -9.21 -40.05
N ALA A 887 -41.92 -8.00 -40.53
CA ALA A 887 -41.59 -7.57 -41.89
C ALA A 887 -40.07 -7.50 -42.10
N ILE A 888 -39.33 -7.05 -41.08
CA ILE A 888 -37.87 -6.96 -41.10
C ILE A 888 -37.24 -8.36 -41.22
N ILE A 889 -37.73 -9.32 -40.42
CA ILE A 889 -37.22 -10.70 -40.43
C ILE A 889 -37.59 -11.40 -41.74
N GLU A 890 -38.81 -11.23 -42.24
CA GLU A 890 -39.22 -11.77 -43.54
C GLU A 890 -38.38 -11.23 -44.70
N ALA A 891 -38.08 -9.93 -44.71
CA ALA A 891 -37.19 -9.35 -45.72
C ALA A 891 -35.77 -9.95 -45.66
N GLY A 892 -35.25 -10.18 -44.46
CA GLY A 892 -33.96 -10.85 -44.26
C GLY A 892 -33.94 -12.29 -44.77
N LEU A 893 -34.97 -13.07 -44.43
CA LEU A 893 -35.14 -14.45 -44.90
C LEU A 893 -35.36 -14.51 -46.41
N GLN A 894 -36.09 -13.57 -47.00
CA GLN A 894 -36.28 -13.52 -48.45
C GLN A 894 -34.98 -13.22 -49.19
N ALA A 895 -34.12 -12.36 -48.63
CA ALA A 895 -32.84 -11.98 -49.23
C ALA A 895 -31.77 -13.05 -49.09
N PHE A 896 -31.63 -13.64 -47.90
CA PHE A 896 -30.48 -14.48 -47.56
C PHE A 896 -30.83 -15.87 -47.00
N GLY A 897 -32.12 -16.17 -46.78
CA GLY A 897 -32.61 -17.49 -46.36
C GLY A 897 -32.39 -17.86 -44.90
N ARG A 898 -31.68 -17.03 -44.13
CA ARG A 898 -31.33 -17.27 -42.72
C ARG A 898 -31.01 -15.96 -41.99
N ILE A 899 -30.99 -15.98 -40.66
CA ILE A 899 -30.51 -14.88 -39.81
C ILE A 899 -29.73 -15.47 -38.63
N ASP A 900 -28.48 -15.06 -38.45
CA ASP A 900 -27.58 -15.62 -37.43
C ASP A 900 -27.26 -14.63 -36.31
N ILE A 901 -27.15 -13.34 -36.68
CA ILE A 901 -26.81 -12.25 -35.77
C ILE A 901 -27.94 -11.23 -35.80
N VAL A 902 -28.41 -10.81 -34.62
CA VAL A 902 -29.39 -9.73 -34.45
C VAL A 902 -28.83 -8.68 -33.51
N ILE A 903 -28.51 -7.50 -34.06
CA ILE A 903 -28.06 -6.34 -33.30
C ILE A 903 -29.22 -5.36 -33.17
N ASN A 904 -29.84 -5.36 -32.00
CA ASN A 904 -30.89 -4.43 -31.62
C ASN A 904 -30.26 -3.10 -31.19
N ASN A 905 -29.97 -2.24 -32.16
CA ASN A 905 -29.32 -0.95 -31.95
C ASN A 905 -30.26 0.25 -32.08
N ALA A 906 -31.38 0.12 -32.82
CA ALA A 906 -32.34 1.19 -33.01
C ALA A 906 -32.79 1.81 -31.68
N GLY A 907 -32.88 3.14 -31.67
CA GLY A 907 -33.44 3.85 -30.54
C GLY A 907 -33.64 5.33 -30.84
N ILE A 908 -34.63 5.91 -30.16
CA ILE A 908 -34.93 7.34 -30.14
C ILE A 908 -34.86 7.86 -28.71
N ILE A 909 -34.71 9.17 -28.57
CA ILE A 909 -34.76 9.85 -27.28
C ILE A 909 -35.70 11.04 -27.35
N THR A 910 -36.64 11.11 -26.42
CA THR A 910 -37.48 12.28 -26.19
C THR A 910 -36.84 13.11 -25.08
N PRO A 911 -36.25 14.29 -25.38
CA PRO A 911 -35.44 15.05 -24.44
C PRO A 911 -36.29 15.89 -23.47
N GLN A 912 -37.32 15.28 -22.88
CA GLN A 912 -38.23 15.93 -21.92
C GLN A 912 -37.80 15.63 -20.49
N THR A 913 -37.86 16.65 -19.64
CA THR A 913 -37.70 16.45 -18.18
C THR A 913 -38.93 15.78 -17.58
N TRP A 914 -38.84 15.28 -16.35
CA TRP A 914 -39.96 14.64 -15.66
C TRP A 914 -41.25 15.48 -15.67
N SER A 915 -41.14 16.80 -15.51
CA SER A 915 -42.29 17.72 -15.48
C SER A 915 -42.91 17.99 -16.86
N GLU A 916 -42.16 17.73 -17.94
CA GLU A 916 -42.59 17.98 -19.33
C GLU A 916 -43.03 16.69 -20.04
N LEU A 917 -42.67 15.54 -19.48
CA LEU A 917 -42.90 14.23 -20.07
C LEU A 917 -44.39 13.90 -20.14
N THR A 918 -44.90 13.74 -21.36
CA THR A 918 -46.27 13.28 -21.61
C THR A 918 -46.32 11.77 -21.76
N LEU A 919 -47.48 11.16 -21.49
CA LEU A 919 -47.68 9.72 -21.72
C LEU A 919 -47.46 9.33 -23.19
N GLU A 920 -47.83 10.20 -24.13
CA GLU A 920 -47.59 9.99 -25.55
C GLU A 920 -46.09 9.94 -25.88
N SER A 921 -45.30 10.89 -25.37
CA SER A 921 -43.85 10.93 -25.60
C SER A 921 -43.12 9.79 -24.89
N TRP A 922 -43.60 9.41 -23.70
CA TRP A 922 -43.18 8.20 -22.99
C TRP A 922 -43.42 6.97 -23.86
N GLN A 923 -44.65 6.78 -24.31
CA GLN A 923 -45.06 5.60 -25.07
C GLN A 923 -44.28 5.50 -26.38
N LYS A 924 -44.14 6.60 -27.11
CA LYS A 924 -43.31 6.67 -28.33
C LYS A 924 -41.88 6.16 -28.12
N THR A 925 -41.24 6.57 -27.02
CA THR A 925 -39.87 6.13 -26.70
C THR A 925 -39.83 4.65 -26.33
N ILE A 926 -40.80 4.18 -25.54
CA ILE A 926 -40.92 2.77 -25.15
C ILE A 926 -41.19 1.88 -26.38
N ASP A 927 -42.07 2.31 -27.28
CA ASP A 927 -42.48 1.56 -28.47
C ASP A 927 -41.30 1.29 -29.39
N VAL A 928 -40.41 2.25 -29.59
CA VAL A 928 -39.21 2.04 -30.41
C VAL A 928 -38.11 1.31 -29.63
N ASN A 929 -37.76 1.79 -28.43
CA ASN A 929 -36.54 1.36 -27.75
C ASN A 929 -36.66 0.02 -27.00
N LEU A 930 -37.87 -0.35 -26.57
CA LEU A 930 -38.12 -1.56 -25.79
C LEU A 930 -39.07 -2.49 -26.52
N THR A 931 -40.27 -2.01 -26.89
CA THR A 931 -41.24 -2.81 -27.66
C THR A 931 -40.67 -3.20 -29.02
N GLY A 932 -39.93 -2.31 -29.69
CA GLY A 932 -39.27 -2.61 -30.96
C GLY A 932 -38.24 -3.74 -30.85
N VAL A 933 -37.44 -3.76 -29.77
CA VAL A 933 -36.52 -4.87 -29.49
C VAL A 933 -37.30 -6.16 -29.26
N PHE A 934 -38.40 -6.10 -28.51
CA PHE A 934 -39.30 -7.22 -28.33
C PHE A 934 -39.88 -7.71 -29.68
N SER A 935 -40.41 -6.83 -30.53
CA SER A 935 -41.02 -7.18 -31.82
C SER A 935 -40.03 -7.85 -32.77
N VAL A 936 -38.81 -7.29 -32.89
CA VAL A 936 -37.74 -7.88 -33.71
C VAL A 936 -37.33 -9.22 -33.15
N MET A 937 -37.09 -9.32 -31.84
CA MET A 937 -36.69 -10.59 -31.23
C MET A 937 -37.80 -11.63 -31.26
N GLN A 938 -39.08 -11.25 -31.09
CA GLN A 938 -40.21 -12.15 -31.19
C GLN A 938 -40.30 -12.80 -32.58
N ALA A 939 -40.05 -12.03 -33.64
CA ALA A 939 -40.03 -12.54 -35.01
C ALA A 939 -38.76 -13.36 -35.32
N ALA A 940 -37.60 -12.94 -34.79
CA ALA A 940 -36.33 -13.64 -35.01
C ALA A 940 -36.20 -14.95 -34.22
N TRP A 941 -36.80 -15.02 -33.02
CA TRP A 941 -36.57 -16.11 -32.08
C TRP A 941 -36.92 -17.50 -32.62
N PRO A 942 -38.07 -17.72 -33.29
CA PRO A 942 -38.37 -19.01 -33.91
C PRO A 942 -37.31 -19.45 -34.91
N VAL A 943 -36.78 -18.51 -35.71
CA VAL A 943 -35.71 -18.77 -36.69
C VAL A 943 -34.42 -19.22 -35.98
N LEU A 944 -34.01 -18.49 -34.95
CA LEU A 944 -32.80 -18.83 -34.18
C LEU A 944 -32.93 -20.17 -33.45
N VAL A 945 -34.13 -20.46 -32.93
CA VAL A 945 -34.43 -21.73 -32.25
C VAL A 945 -34.41 -22.89 -33.24
N GLU A 946 -35.01 -22.74 -34.43
CA GLU A 946 -34.98 -23.74 -35.49
C GLU A 946 -33.55 -24.03 -35.97
N GLN A 947 -32.73 -22.97 -36.11
CA GLN A 947 -31.32 -23.09 -36.49
C GLN A 947 -30.43 -23.65 -35.36
N GLY A 948 -30.89 -23.60 -34.11
CA GLY A 948 -30.10 -23.96 -32.92
C GLY A 948 -28.92 -23.04 -32.62
N TYR A 949 -28.81 -21.91 -33.31
CA TYR A 949 -27.71 -20.96 -33.24
C TYR A 949 -28.22 -19.51 -33.34
N GLY A 950 -27.62 -18.61 -32.54
CA GLY A 950 -27.85 -17.19 -32.66
C GLY A 950 -26.91 -16.32 -31.81
N ARG A 951 -26.64 -15.11 -32.28
CA ARG A 951 -25.91 -14.08 -31.52
C ARG A 951 -26.72 -12.79 -31.49
N CYS A 952 -27.24 -12.45 -30.32
CA CYS A 952 -28.10 -11.31 -30.11
C CYS A 952 -27.38 -10.27 -29.26
N VAL A 953 -27.21 -9.06 -29.79
CA VAL A 953 -26.62 -7.93 -29.07
C VAL A 953 -27.67 -6.85 -28.93
N VAL A 954 -27.90 -6.40 -27.70
CA VAL A 954 -28.91 -5.37 -27.40
C VAL A 954 -28.22 -4.11 -26.90
N THR A 955 -28.57 -2.97 -27.48
CA THR A 955 -27.93 -1.69 -27.17
C THR A 955 -28.69 -0.95 -26.07
N ALA A 956 -28.11 -0.94 -24.87
CA ALA A 956 -28.55 -0.15 -23.72
C ALA A 956 -27.93 1.26 -23.79
N SER A 957 -27.68 1.90 -22.64
CA SER A 957 -27.09 3.24 -22.56
C SER A 957 -26.59 3.53 -21.14
N PRO A 958 -25.59 4.41 -20.95
CA PRO A 958 -25.23 4.91 -19.63
C PRO A 958 -26.40 5.57 -18.87
N ALA A 959 -27.50 5.90 -19.57
CA ALA A 959 -28.75 6.35 -18.95
C ALA A 959 -29.35 5.35 -17.94
N ILE A 960 -28.94 4.08 -17.95
CA ILE A 960 -29.33 3.08 -16.93
C ILE A 960 -28.93 3.48 -15.51
N TYR A 961 -27.94 4.36 -15.35
CA TYR A 961 -27.51 4.89 -14.05
C TYR A 961 -28.36 6.07 -13.54
N GLY A 962 -29.35 6.52 -14.31
CA GLY A 962 -30.20 7.66 -13.98
C GLY A 962 -29.81 8.93 -14.75
N ALA A 963 -30.14 8.98 -16.04
CA ALA A 963 -30.12 10.22 -16.82
C ALA A 963 -31.51 10.87 -16.77
N GLY A 964 -31.61 12.20 -16.63
CA GLY A 964 -32.85 12.99 -16.49
C GLY A 964 -33.86 12.95 -17.66
N VAL A 965 -33.87 11.87 -18.43
CA VAL A 965 -34.72 11.50 -19.57
C VAL A 965 -35.42 10.17 -19.26
N ALA A 966 -36.46 10.21 -18.42
CA ALA A 966 -37.00 9.02 -17.75
C ALA A 966 -37.48 7.92 -18.70
N ALA A 967 -38.17 8.25 -19.80
CA ALA A 967 -38.64 7.26 -20.78
C ALA A 967 -37.47 6.52 -21.45
N TYR A 968 -36.41 7.25 -21.79
CA TYR A 968 -35.21 6.69 -22.39
C TYR A 968 -34.47 5.79 -21.40
N ALA A 969 -34.21 6.27 -20.18
CA ALA A 969 -33.56 5.50 -19.13
C ALA A 969 -34.34 4.21 -18.80
N ALA A 970 -35.66 4.30 -18.63
CA ALA A 970 -36.52 3.15 -18.39
C ALA A 970 -36.48 2.14 -19.56
N SER A 971 -36.52 2.61 -20.80
CA SER A 971 -36.43 1.73 -21.98
C SER A 971 -35.09 0.99 -22.05
N LYS A 972 -33.98 1.69 -21.80
CA LYS A 972 -32.61 1.13 -21.88
C LYS A 972 -32.26 0.23 -20.70
N ALA A 973 -32.87 0.44 -19.53
CA ALA A 973 -32.80 -0.51 -18.43
C ALA A 973 -33.68 -1.75 -18.69
N GLY A 974 -34.88 -1.56 -19.26
CA GLY A 974 -35.83 -2.65 -19.55
C GLY A 974 -35.27 -3.69 -20.52
N VAL A 975 -34.51 -3.27 -21.53
CA VAL A 975 -33.90 -4.21 -22.50
C VAL A 975 -32.86 -5.15 -21.87
N ILE A 976 -32.25 -4.79 -20.73
CA ILE A 976 -31.35 -5.68 -19.97
C ILE A 976 -32.14 -6.87 -19.43
N GLY A 977 -33.31 -6.62 -18.82
CA GLY A 977 -34.20 -7.67 -18.34
C GLY A 977 -34.70 -8.58 -19.47
N LEU A 978 -35.01 -7.99 -20.63
CA LEU A 978 -35.41 -8.73 -21.83
C LEU A 978 -34.30 -9.66 -22.33
N ALA A 979 -33.07 -9.15 -22.49
CA ALA A 979 -31.91 -9.94 -22.92
C ALA A 979 -31.61 -11.09 -21.96
N ASN A 980 -31.69 -10.84 -20.65
CA ASN A 980 -31.51 -11.86 -19.61
C ASN A 980 -32.57 -12.96 -19.68
N SER A 981 -33.81 -12.60 -20.03
CA SER A 981 -34.94 -13.53 -20.17
C SER A 981 -34.79 -14.41 -21.41
N LEU A 982 -34.40 -13.83 -22.55
CA LEU A 982 -34.08 -14.58 -23.77
C LEU A 982 -32.93 -15.57 -23.53
N GLN A 983 -31.86 -15.12 -22.85
CA GLN A 983 -30.75 -16.02 -22.52
C GLN A 983 -31.18 -17.17 -21.60
N PHE A 984 -32.04 -16.89 -20.62
CA PHE A 984 -32.59 -17.92 -19.74
C PHE A 984 -33.38 -18.98 -20.52
N GLU A 985 -34.20 -18.55 -21.48
CA GLU A 985 -34.93 -19.47 -22.37
C GLU A 985 -33.99 -20.31 -23.24
N ALA A 986 -32.99 -19.68 -23.89
CA ALA A 986 -31.98 -20.40 -24.66
C ALA A 986 -31.25 -21.47 -23.83
N ARG A 987 -30.89 -21.16 -22.57
CA ARG A 987 -30.29 -22.13 -21.64
C ARG A 987 -31.23 -23.28 -21.32
N LYS A 988 -32.52 -22.99 -21.06
CA LYS A 988 -33.54 -24.01 -20.78
C LYS A 988 -33.72 -24.96 -21.96
N LEU A 989 -33.68 -24.42 -23.19
CA LEU A 989 -33.77 -25.19 -24.43
C LEU A 989 -32.43 -25.85 -24.83
N LYS A 990 -31.33 -25.53 -24.15
CA LYS A 990 -29.97 -26.02 -24.42
C LYS A 990 -29.47 -25.68 -25.83
N LEU A 991 -29.79 -24.48 -26.31
CA LEU A 991 -29.42 -23.98 -27.64
C LEU A 991 -28.18 -23.10 -27.58
N ASP A 992 -27.41 -23.02 -28.68
CA ASP A 992 -26.28 -22.09 -28.79
C ASP A 992 -26.73 -20.68 -29.23
N ILE A 993 -27.62 -20.11 -28.44
CA ILE A 993 -28.11 -18.73 -28.61
C ILE A 993 -27.57 -17.88 -27.46
N LYS A 994 -26.83 -16.83 -27.81
CA LYS A 994 -26.21 -15.92 -26.85
C LYS A 994 -26.84 -14.54 -26.94
N CYS A 995 -27.37 -14.05 -25.83
CA CYS A 995 -27.95 -12.71 -25.71
C CYS A 995 -27.11 -11.89 -24.74
N ASN A 996 -26.48 -10.83 -25.24
CA ASN A 996 -25.64 -9.92 -24.47
C ASN A 996 -26.07 -8.46 -24.69
N VAL A 997 -25.69 -7.60 -23.74
CA VAL A 997 -26.02 -6.18 -23.76
C VAL A 997 -24.75 -5.36 -23.92
N ILE A 998 -24.80 -4.32 -24.73
CA ILE A 998 -23.75 -3.30 -24.82
C ILE A 998 -24.27 -1.94 -24.34
N VAL A 999 -23.44 -1.25 -23.58
CA VAL A 999 -23.64 0.10 -23.03
C VAL A 999 -22.61 1.01 -23.72
N PRO A 1000 -22.97 1.65 -24.84
CA PRO A 1000 -22.00 2.37 -25.66
C PRO A 1000 -21.63 3.74 -25.05
N GLN A 1001 -20.35 4.10 -25.18
CA GLN A 1001 -19.80 5.43 -24.87
C GLN A 1001 -19.23 6.04 -26.16
N ALA A 1002 -20.08 6.80 -26.88
CA ALA A 1002 -19.67 7.42 -28.14
C ALA A 1002 -20.28 8.82 -28.31
N ASN A 1003 -19.50 9.73 -28.91
CA ASN A 1003 -19.94 11.06 -29.32
C ASN A 1003 -20.76 10.97 -30.61
N THR A 1004 -21.97 10.42 -30.50
CA THR A 1004 -22.90 10.32 -31.62
C THR A 1004 -23.64 11.64 -31.84
N ARG A 1005 -24.20 11.82 -33.04
CA ARG A 1005 -25.13 12.93 -33.33
C ARG A 1005 -26.27 13.01 -32.30
N MET A 1006 -26.82 11.88 -31.85
CA MET A 1006 -27.86 11.87 -30.82
C MET A 1006 -27.40 12.55 -29.53
N VAL A 1007 -26.16 12.30 -29.10
CA VAL A 1007 -25.57 12.94 -27.90
C VAL A 1007 -25.34 14.44 -28.15
N GLN A 1008 -24.85 14.81 -29.33
CA GLN A 1008 -24.63 16.21 -29.70
C GLN A 1008 -25.94 17.01 -29.74
N ASP A 1009 -26.96 16.49 -30.42
CA ASP A 1009 -28.27 17.12 -30.57
C ASP A 1009 -29.02 17.18 -29.23
N LEU A 1010 -28.94 16.12 -28.41
CA LEU A 1010 -29.49 16.11 -27.06
C LEU A 1010 -28.86 17.22 -26.20
N ASN A 1011 -27.53 17.33 -26.21
CA ASN A 1011 -26.82 18.36 -25.45
C ASN A 1011 -27.17 19.77 -25.93
N ALA A 1012 -27.36 19.96 -27.25
CA ALA A 1012 -27.80 21.22 -27.82
C ALA A 1012 -29.23 21.57 -27.36
N ASN A 1013 -30.17 20.62 -27.41
CA ASN A 1013 -31.55 20.84 -26.98
C ASN A 1013 -31.67 21.11 -25.48
N ILE A 1014 -30.93 20.38 -24.64
CA ILE A 1014 -30.90 20.65 -23.20
C ILE A 1014 -30.29 22.03 -22.95
N SER A 1015 -29.23 22.41 -23.65
CA SER A 1015 -28.61 23.73 -23.53
C SER A 1015 -29.60 24.84 -23.92
N ALA A 1016 -30.33 24.69 -25.03
CA ALA A 1016 -31.37 25.62 -25.44
C ALA A 1016 -32.48 25.78 -24.38
N SER A 1017 -32.96 24.66 -23.81
CA SER A 1017 -33.96 24.68 -22.72
C SER A 1017 -33.43 25.35 -21.45
N ARG A 1018 -32.15 25.13 -21.10
CA ARG A 1018 -31.49 25.77 -19.95
C ARG A 1018 -31.39 27.29 -20.15
N VAL A 1019 -30.95 27.74 -21.32
CA VAL A 1019 -30.86 29.15 -21.67
C VAL A 1019 -32.23 29.83 -21.63
N ALA A 1020 -33.27 29.17 -22.17
CA ALA A 1020 -34.65 29.69 -22.11
C ALA A 1020 -35.17 29.84 -20.66
N LYS A 1021 -34.64 29.06 -19.70
CA LYS A 1021 -34.94 29.12 -18.27
C LYS A 1021 -33.95 29.98 -17.47
N GLY A 1022 -33.11 30.78 -18.13
CA GLY A 1022 -32.14 31.68 -17.50
C GLY A 1022 -30.90 30.98 -16.91
N LYS A 1023 -30.60 29.75 -17.32
CA LYS A 1023 -29.44 28.97 -16.88
C LYS A 1023 -28.35 28.93 -17.96
N SER A 1024 -27.10 28.71 -17.55
CA SER A 1024 -25.98 28.52 -18.47
C SER A 1024 -26.11 27.22 -19.30
N GLU A 1025 -25.52 27.23 -20.51
CA GLU A 1025 -25.39 26.07 -21.37
C GLU A 1025 -24.64 24.92 -20.69
N LEU A 1026 -24.83 23.69 -21.18
CA LEU A 1026 -24.04 22.55 -20.72
C LEU A 1026 -22.58 22.73 -21.16
N LYS A 1027 -21.66 22.53 -20.21
CA LYS A 1027 -20.22 22.50 -20.49
C LYS A 1027 -19.93 21.36 -21.46
N ARG A 1028 -19.40 21.69 -22.65
CA ARG A 1028 -19.00 20.69 -23.65
C ARG A 1028 -17.64 20.10 -23.27
N ALA A 1029 -17.46 18.80 -23.52
CA ALA A 1029 -16.15 18.18 -23.43
C ALA A 1029 -15.20 18.78 -24.50
N PRO A 1030 -13.89 18.85 -24.23
CA PRO A 1030 -12.88 19.26 -25.21
C PRO A 1030 -12.96 18.44 -26.51
N ALA A 1031 -12.67 19.07 -27.65
CA ALA A 1031 -12.72 18.41 -28.97
C ALA A 1031 -11.82 17.16 -29.03
N GLU A 1032 -10.63 17.22 -28.42
CA GLU A 1032 -9.69 16.10 -28.35
C GLU A 1032 -10.25 14.85 -27.65
N ILE A 1033 -11.15 15.03 -26.67
CA ILE A 1033 -11.84 13.93 -25.99
C ILE A 1033 -12.96 13.39 -26.89
N LEU A 1034 -13.73 14.29 -27.51
CA LEU A 1034 -14.82 13.94 -28.41
C LEU A 1034 -14.35 13.17 -29.66
N ASP A 1035 -13.16 13.48 -30.19
CA ASP A 1035 -12.53 12.79 -31.32
C ASP A 1035 -12.12 11.35 -30.96
N ARG A 1036 -11.80 11.09 -29.68
CA ARG A 1036 -11.50 9.74 -29.19
C ARG A 1036 -12.75 8.89 -28.96
N MET A 1037 -13.94 9.49 -28.93
CA MET A 1037 -15.22 8.83 -28.67
C MET A 1037 -15.99 8.51 -29.97
N GLY A 1038 -15.30 8.26 -31.08
CA GLY A 1038 -15.93 7.87 -32.33
C GLY A 1038 -16.78 6.59 -32.21
N PRO A 1039 -17.90 6.48 -32.95
CA PRO A 1039 -18.78 5.31 -32.91
C PRO A 1039 -18.07 4.00 -33.28
N GLU A 1040 -17.03 4.05 -34.10
CA GLU A 1040 -16.21 2.91 -34.52
C GLU A 1040 -15.48 2.25 -33.34
N LYS A 1041 -15.26 2.99 -32.25
CA LYS A 1041 -14.61 2.47 -31.03
C LYS A 1041 -15.47 1.48 -30.25
N VAL A 1042 -16.78 1.42 -30.52
CA VAL A 1042 -17.73 0.49 -29.88
C VAL A 1042 -17.83 -0.82 -30.66
N SER A 1043 -17.75 -0.75 -31.99
CA SER A 1043 -18.03 -1.89 -32.90
C SER A 1043 -17.16 -3.11 -32.67
N ALA A 1044 -15.93 -2.94 -32.16
CA ALA A 1044 -15.05 -4.06 -31.84
C ALA A 1044 -15.66 -5.02 -30.80
N MET A 1045 -16.29 -4.49 -29.75
CA MET A 1045 -16.97 -5.31 -28.75
C MET A 1045 -18.21 -5.98 -29.34
N VAL A 1046 -18.98 -5.27 -30.18
CA VAL A 1046 -20.15 -5.85 -30.85
C VAL A 1046 -19.75 -7.01 -31.76
N ALA A 1047 -18.69 -6.86 -32.56
CA ALA A 1047 -18.17 -7.92 -33.41
C ALA A 1047 -17.70 -9.13 -32.61
N TRP A 1048 -17.07 -8.92 -31.45
CA TRP A 1048 -16.71 -10.01 -30.54
C TRP A 1048 -17.93 -10.73 -29.97
N LEU A 1049 -18.92 -9.98 -29.46
CA LEU A 1049 -20.17 -10.57 -28.92
C LEU A 1049 -21.00 -11.29 -29.99
N ALA A 1050 -20.86 -10.88 -31.25
CA ALA A 1050 -21.47 -11.50 -32.41
C ALA A 1050 -20.70 -12.72 -32.94
N HIS A 1051 -19.51 -13.01 -32.40
CA HIS A 1051 -18.67 -14.11 -32.87
C HIS A 1051 -19.14 -15.47 -32.31
N SER A 1052 -18.97 -16.53 -33.11
CA SER A 1052 -19.33 -17.90 -32.74
C SER A 1052 -18.55 -18.39 -31.52
N GLU A 1053 -17.28 -18.00 -31.39
CA GLU A 1053 -16.42 -18.38 -30.26
C GLU A 1053 -16.76 -17.65 -28.96
N CYS A 1054 -17.51 -16.55 -29.01
CA CYS A 1054 -17.86 -15.82 -27.80
C CYS A 1054 -18.77 -16.64 -26.89
N GLN A 1055 -18.28 -16.97 -25.70
CA GLN A 1055 -19.00 -17.75 -24.69
C GLN A 1055 -19.82 -16.88 -23.72
N SER A 1056 -19.79 -15.56 -23.88
CA SER A 1056 -20.53 -14.65 -22.99
C SER A 1056 -22.03 -14.82 -23.16
N GLU A 1057 -22.75 -14.89 -22.04
CA GLU A 1057 -24.21 -15.05 -22.01
C GLU A 1057 -24.83 -14.25 -20.87
N ALA A 1058 -25.86 -13.45 -21.18
CA ALA A 1058 -26.51 -12.54 -20.24
C ALA A 1058 -25.51 -11.60 -19.53
N LYS A 1059 -24.52 -11.10 -20.29
CA LYS A 1059 -23.52 -10.15 -19.81
C LYS A 1059 -23.80 -8.76 -20.36
N ILE A 1060 -23.40 -7.75 -19.58
CA ILE A 1060 -23.54 -6.34 -19.91
C ILE A 1060 -22.13 -5.77 -20.06
N PHE A 1061 -21.83 -5.11 -21.17
CA PHE A 1061 -20.51 -4.56 -21.45
C PHE A 1061 -20.57 -3.07 -21.74
N GLU A 1062 -19.78 -2.27 -21.03
CA GLU A 1062 -19.46 -0.90 -21.45
C GLU A 1062 -18.36 -0.92 -22.50
N ALA A 1063 -18.52 -0.11 -23.53
CA ALA A 1063 -17.57 -0.04 -24.64
C ALA A 1063 -17.53 1.36 -25.26
N GLY A 1064 -16.33 1.90 -25.45
CA GLY A 1064 -16.11 3.16 -26.18
C GLY A 1064 -14.76 3.80 -25.84
N ALA A 1065 -14.22 4.63 -26.73
CA ALA A 1065 -12.94 5.33 -26.55
C ALA A 1065 -11.72 4.45 -26.15
N GLY A 1066 -11.73 3.16 -26.51
CA GLY A 1066 -10.69 2.19 -26.10
C GLY A 1066 -10.90 1.60 -24.70
N TYR A 1067 -11.97 1.98 -24.00
CA TYR A 1067 -12.39 1.42 -22.73
C TYR A 1067 -13.40 0.30 -22.93
N PHE A 1068 -13.19 -0.84 -22.26
CA PHE A 1068 -14.08 -1.98 -22.23
C PHE A 1068 -14.18 -2.53 -20.81
N ALA A 1069 -15.40 -2.64 -20.28
CA ALA A 1069 -15.64 -3.21 -18.96
C ALA A 1069 -16.92 -4.05 -18.95
N GLN A 1070 -16.96 -5.09 -18.13
CA GLN A 1070 -18.19 -5.86 -17.90
C GLN A 1070 -18.89 -5.31 -16.66
N LEU A 1071 -20.16 -4.95 -16.79
CA LEU A 1071 -21.03 -4.61 -15.67
C LEU A 1071 -21.69 -5.88 -15.12
N ASN A 1072 -21.89 -5.92 -13.81
CA ASN A 1072 -22.59 -7.02 -13.16
C ASN A 1072 -23.41 -6.53 -11.96
N TRP A 1073 -24.48 -7.25 -11.64
CA TRP A 1073 -25.28 -7.00 -10.44
C TRP A 1073 -24.58 -7.60 -9.23
N ALA A 1074 -24.53 -6.86 -8.13
CA ALA A 1074 -24.01 -7.33 -6.85
C ALA A 1074 -25.12 -7.27 -5.80
N ARG A 1075 -25.17 -8.28 -4.93
CA ARG A 1075 -26.07 -8.34 -3.79
C ARG A 1075 -25.21 -8.44 -2.52
N SER A 1076 -25.52 -7.62 -1.53
CA SER A 1076 -24.81 -7.63 -0.24
C SER A 1076 -25.15 -8.87 0.60
N ALA A 1077 -24.41 -9.04 1.69
CA ALA A 1077 -24.66 -10.09 2.67
C ALA A 1077 -26.11 -10.03 3.18
N PRO A 1078 -26.79 -11.18 3.33
CA PRO A 1078 -28.16 -11.21 3.81
C PRO A 1078 -28.23 -10.88 5.30
N LEU A 1079 -29.12 -9.95 5.65
CA LEU A 1079 -29.52 -9.66 7.04
C LEU A 1079 -30.72 -10.53 7.44
N PHE A 1080 -30.63 -11.27 8.55
CA PHE A 1080 -31.65 -12.24 8.98
C PHE A 1080 -32.41 -11.82 10.25
N ALA A 1081 -33.17 -10.72 10.21
CA ALA A 1081 -33.99 -10.28 11.35
C ALA A 1081 -35.18 -11.24 11.66
N THR A 1082 -34.89 -12.38 12.30
CA THR A 1082 -35.83 -13.47 12.62
C THR A 1082 -35.80 -13.83 14.11
N GLU A 1083 -36.73 -14.68 14.55
CA GLU A 1083 -36.87 -15.16 15.95
C GLU A 1083 -35.56 -15.73 16.53
N LYS A 1084 -34.67 -16.25 15.68
CA LYS A 1084 -33.39 -16.83 16.10
C LYS A 1084 -32.26 -15.81 16.30
N GLU A 1085 -32.39 -14.58 15.81
CA GLU A 1085 -31.44 -13.47 16.05
C GLU A 1085 -31.92 -12.50 17.14
N GLY A 1086 -32.95 -12.90 17.92
CA GLY A 1086 -33.48 -12.13 19.05
C GLY A 1086 -34.77 -11.36 18.76
N VAL A 1087 -35.41 -11.58 17.60
CA VAL A 1087 -36.66 -10.89 17.21
C VAL A 1087 -37.82 -11.88 17.09
N GLU A 1088 -38.52 -12.16 18.18
CA GLU A 1088 -39.79 -12.90 18.13
C GLU A 1088 -40.89 -12.01 17.48
N GLY A 1089 -41.29 -12.32 16.24
CA GLY A 1089 -42.34 -11.60 15.50
C GLY A 1089 -41.91 -10.97 14.17
N ALA A 1090 -42.71 -10.02 13.65
CA ALA A 1090 -42.37 -9.30 12.43
C ALA A 1090 -41.15 -8.37 12.66
N PRO A 1091 -40.19 -8.29 11.74
CA PRO A 1091 -39.04 -7.42 11.91
C PRO A 1091 -39.50 -5.95 11.96
N LEU A 1092 -39.10 -5.25 13.02
CA LEU A 1092 -39.25 -3.81 13.15
C LEU A 1092 -38.23 -3.07 12.27
N PRO A 1093 -38.52 -1.83 11.81
CA PRO A 1093 -37.58 -1.01 11.06
C PRO A 1093 -36.20 -0.85 11.73
N GLU A 1094 -36.16 -0.87 13.06
CA GLU A 1094 -34.95 -0.77 13.87
C GLU A 1094 -33.99 -1.94 13.62
N HIS A 1095 -34.49 -3.16 13.41
CA HIS A 1095 -33.63 -4.31 13.10
C HIS A 1095 -32.92 -4.14 11.75
N ILE A 1096 -33.57 -3.48 10.80
CA ILE A 1096 -32.98 -3.18 9.49
C ILE A 1096 -31.96 -2.03 9.63
N ARG A 1097 -32.28 -0.99 10.42
CA ARG A 1097 -31.36 0.11 10.72
C ARG A 1097 -30.09 -0.41 11.41
N ASP A 1098 -30.24 -1.23 12.44
CA ASP A 1098 -29.12 -1.71 13.26
C ASP A 1098 -28.27 -2.75 12.51
N GLY A 1099 -28.86 -3.44 11.52
CA GLY A 1099 -28.17 -4.33 10.59
C GLY A 1099 -27.61 -3.67 9.33
N GLN A 1100 -27.54 -2.33 9.26
CA GLN A 1100 -27.06 -1.62 8.06
C GLN A 1100 -25.66 -2.03 7.63
N ALA A 1101 -24.76 -2.34 8.57
CA ALA A 1101 -23.40 -2.79 8.26
C ALA A 1101 -23.42 -4.04 7.36
N THR A 1102 -24.30 -5.01 7.64
CA THR A 1102 -24.48 -6.22 6.83
C THR A 1102 -25.04 -5.90 5.44
N LEU A 1103 -26.00 -4.97 5.35
CA LEU A 1103 -26.58 -4.53 4.07
C LEU A 1103 -25.59 -3.75 3.20
N HIS A 1104 -24.49 -3.24 3.77
CA HIS A 1104 -23.38 -2.59 3.07
C HIS A 1104 -22.21 -3.53 2.76
N ASP A 1105 -22.23 -4.77 3.26
CA ASP A 1105 -21.18 -5.76 3.00
C ASP A 1105 -21.42 -6.50 1.68
N PHE A 1106 -20.84 -5.99 0.61
CA PHE A 1106 -20.82 -6.68 -0.69
C PHE A 1106 -19.69 -7.71 -0.82
N ALA A 1107 -18.71 -7.71 0.10
CA ALA A 1107 -17.59 -8.65 0.07
C ALA A 1107 -18.03 -10.05 0.53
N ALA A 1108 -18.91 -10.12 1.54
CA ALA A 1108 -19.56 -11.36 1.98
C ALA A 1108 -20.89 -11.66 1.25
N GLY A 1109 -21.22 -10.86 0.23
CA GLY A 1109 -22.39 -11.02 -0.62
C GLY A 1109 -22.18 -11.97 -1.79
N ASP A 1110 -22.99 -11.82 -2.84
CA ASP A 1110 -22.87 -12.61 -4.07
C ASP A 1110 -23.26 -11.83 -5.34
N MET A 1111 -23.09 -12.48 -6.50
CA MET A 1111 -23.30 -11.88 -7.82
C MET A 1111 -24.40 -12.65 -8.57
N PRO A 1112 -25.65 -12.14 -8.60
CA PRO A 1112 -26.75 -12.79 -9.29
C PRO A 1112 -26.48 -13.03 -10.78
N ARG A 1113 -26.96 -14.17 -11.29
CA ARG A 1113 -26.88 -14.61 -12.68
C ARG A 1113 -28.27 -14.63 -13.33
N SER A 1114 -28.31 -14.61 -14.66
CA SER A 1114 -29.57 -14.84 -15.40
C SER A 1114 -30.17 -16.19 -14.99
N GLY A 1115 -31.45 -16.18 -14.57
CA GLY A 1115 -32.16 -17.34 -14.05
C GLY A 1115 -32.32 -17.38 -12.53
N ASP A 1116 -31.47 -16.65 -11.79
CA ASP A 1116 -31.54 -16.58 -10.31
C ASP A 1116 -32.78 -15.82 -9.81
N GLY A 1117 -33.64 -15.32 -10.69
CA GLY A 1117 -34.94 -14.72 -10.36
C GLY A 1117 -36.13 -15.65 -10.58
N ALA A 1118 -35.93 -16.90 -11.04
CA ALA A 1118 -37.03 -17.82 -11.29
C ALA A 1118 -37.77 -18.16 -9.97
N MET A 1119 -39.11 -18.18 -10.01
CA MET A 1119 -39.92 -18.61 -8.87
C MET A 1119 -39.50 -20.04 -8.44
N GLY A 1120 -38.92 -20.17 -7.25
CA GLY A 1120 -38.43 -21.45 -6.70
C GLY A 1120 -36.92 -21.72 -6.90
N SER A 1121 -36.14 -20.77 -7.39
CA SER A 1121 -34.67 -20.81 -7.46
C SER A 1121 -34.04 -20.47 -6.08
N PRO A 1122 -32.78 -20.83 -5.79
CA PRO A 1122 -32.16 -20.73 -4.47
C PRO A 1122 -31.73 -19.29 -4.13
N ASN A 1123 -32.67 -18.38 -3.88
CA ASN A 1123 -32.36 -16.94 -4.00
C ASN A 1123 -32.32 -16.24 -2.64
N ALA A 1124 -33.21 -16.60 -1.73
CA ALA A 1124 -33.30 -15.99 -0.40
C ALA A 1124 -33.87 -16.99 0.62
N LEU A 1125 -34.83 -17.80 0.18
CA LEU A 1125 -35.38 -18.89 0.99
C LEU A 1125 -34.33 -19.94 1.36
N GLU A 1126 -33.39 -20.28 0.48
CA GLU A 1126 -32.30 -21.20 0.84
C GLU A 1126 -31.33 -20.61 1.84
N TRP A 1127 -31.02 -19.32 1.70
CA TRP A 1127 -30.25 -18.58 2.70
C TRP A 1127 -30.95 -18.60 4.06
N VAL A 1128 -32.27 -18.37 4.09
CA VAL A 1128 -33.08 -18.47 5.31
C VAL A 1128 -33.09 -19.90 5.86
N PHE A 1129 -33.29 -20.92 5.02
CA PHE A 1129 -33.29 -22.32 5.46
C PHE A 1129 -31.91 -22.77 5.97
N GLY A 1130 -30.82 -22.34 5.33
CA GLY A 1130 -29.46 -22.61 5.75
C GLY A 1130 -29.13 -21.94 7.09
N HIS A 1131 -29.53 -20.68 7.25
CA HIS A 1131 -29.42 -19.96 8.51
C HIS A 1131 -30.23 -20.65 9.64
N LEU A 1132 -31.46 -21.07 9.36
CA LEU A 1132 -32.27 -21.81 10.33
C LEU A 1132 -31.68 -23.18 10.72
N LYS A 1133 -30.92 -23.83 9.83
CA LYS A 1133 -30.31 -25.16 10.03
C LYS A 1133 -28.94 -25.12 10.74
N SER A 1134 -28.10 -24.12 10.47
CA SER A 1134 -26.76 -24.00 11.09
C SER A 1134 -26.79 -23.72 12.60
N ASN A 1135 -27.91 -23.19 13.09
CA ASN A 1135 -28.19 -22.96 14.51
C ASN A 1135 -29.12 -24.05 15.13
N LYS A 1136 -29.00 -25.31 14.67
CA LYS A 1136 -29.56 -26.52 15.31
C LYS A 1136 -28.44 -27.54 15.41
#